data_AF-A0A454C9Q4-F1
#
_entry.id   AF-A0A454C9Q4-F1
#
_cell.length_a   1.000
_cell.length_b   1.000
_cell.length_c   1.000
_cell.angle_alpha   90.00
_cell.angle_beta   90.00
_cell.angle_gamma   90.00
#
_symmetry.space_group_name_H-M   'P 1'
#
loop_
_entity.id
_entity.type
_entity.pdbx_description
1 polymer ?
#
loop_
_entity_poly.entity_id
_entity_poly.type
_entity_poly.pdbx_seq_one_letter_code
_entity_poly.pdbx_strand_id
1 'polypeptide(L)'
;MKKSKLRILLSTSLIIALATTATLVATSLKSKFKRRQYEQEDNIDKLKEKFNRSKSKLDNLIKSNEAKDVDKQPETNIFNNTNLTGNDLIKDIESKTKTIEDAIESLTKKINDKKDNLLKDFNDAKKKLQDLINSQDGQKVDTSKANQSLQNNNVDTSSTVDQIINATNEIKKATQDLQKLIDAAKEKAKQEFNSKKQQLDNLIKSNEAKDVDKQAETDIFNNTNLTGNDLIKDIESKTKTIEDAIESLTKKINDKKNQKDNLLKDFNDAKKQLEDLINSQDGQKVDTSKANQSLQNNNVDASSTTDQIVNATNEIKKATQDLQKLIDAAKEKAKQEFNSKKQQLDNLIKSNEAKNVDKQAETDIFNNTNLTDKDLIKDIESKTKTIEDAIKSLTKKINDKKNQKDNLLKDFNDAKKQLEDLIKSQDGQKVDTSKANQSLQNNNVDASSTTDQIINATTEIKKATQDLQKLIDAAKDKAKQDFNSKKQQLDDLIKSNEAKDVDKQPETDIFNNTNLTGNDLIKDIESKTKTIEDAIESLTKKINDKKDSLLNDFNDAKKKLQDLINSQDGQKVDTSKANQSLQNNNVDASSTTDQIINATNEIKKATQDLQKLIDAAKENAKQEFNSKKQQLDDLIKSNEAKDVDKQQETDIFNNTNLAGNDLIKDIESKTKTIEDAIKSLTKKINDKKPKENIEYDGLEQIREQIKQFIEKVKEDEYYKKYKNQLYYDWDSNIIDHLNRQLKFFENVTSASDIQQISGAKQQLTNDLNKAKKDKFSCDIYCFVNKEVTKFTGDMRTDSSSCLDSKKYWEEAEKEISKIRWDALKLQEQGIQEDKLEKFKSDFRALKKPIEDKMNEILDEFADFWTKLSNTKSGTSYFIEKNLKGKAEYKEGYDALNKLIQEAKEILDNSGKHSISEIKNKEAEIQAKLLEYKNKYNMNK
;
A
#
# COMPACT_ATOMS: atom_id res chain seq x y z
N MET A 1 -88.80 214.04 55.80
CA MET A 1 -88.62 215.01 56.92
C MET A 1 -87.22 214.82 57.51
N LYS A 2 -86.31 215.82 57.40
CA LYS A 2 -84.92 215.82 57.97
C LYS A 2 -83.95 214.75 57.36
N LYS A 3 -82.59 214.84 57.40
CA LYS A 3 -81.60 215.96 57.53
C LYS A 3 -80.15 215.49 57.15
N SER A 4 -79.27 216.45 56.84
CA SER A 4 -77.79 216.51 57.15
C SER A 4 -76.69 216.08 56.14
N LYS A 5 -75.86 217.06 55.72
CA LYS A 5 -74.37 217.17 55.51
C LYS A 5 -73.55 215.91 55.03
N LEU A 6 -72.41 215.97 54.28
CA LEU A 6 -71.26 216.91 54.29
C LEU A 6 -70.20 216.59 53.18
N ARG A 7 -69.56 217.60 52.51
CA ARG A 7 -68.23 217.57 51.78
C ARG A 7 -68.07 216.54 50.61
N ILE A 8 -67.07 216.56 49.69
CA ILE A 8 -66.18 217.53 48.97
C ILE A 8 -65.41 216.70 47.86
N LEU A 9 -64.53 217.08 46.89
CA LEU A 9 -63.82 218.28 46.40
C LEU A 9 -63.22 218.03 44.96
N LEU A 10 -63.17 219.04 44.06
CA LEU A 10 -62.35 219.14 42.79
C LEU A 10 -62.59 218.10 41.64
N SER A 11 -62.34 218.37 40.34
CA SER A 11 -61.93 219.60 39.61
C SER A 11 -62.23 219.58 38.09
N THR A 12 -62.86 220.66 37.59
CA THR A 12 -62.68 221.40 36.29
C THR A 12 -61.83 220.78 35.15
N SER A 13 -62.21 220.83 33.87
CA SER A 13 -62.58 222.02 33.03
C SER A 13 -63.22 221.58 31.65
N LEU A 14 -63.63 222.37 30.63
CA LEU A 14 -63.78 223.83 30.35
C LEU A 14 -64.77 224.13 29.16
N ILE A 15 -64.85 225.42 28.78
CA ILE A 15 -65.35 226.18 27.58
C ILE A 15 -65.31 225.46 26.20
N ILE A 16 -66.20 225.64 25.18
CA ILE A 16 -67.13 226.69 24.67
C ILE A 16 -66.53 227.77 23.71
N ALA A 17 -66.50 227.50 22.40
CA ALA A 17 -66.38 228.52 21.34
C ALA A 17 -67.14 228.00 20.09
N LEU A 18 -68.27 228.62 19.71
CA LEU A 18 -68.42 229.78 18.80
C LEU A 18 -68.52 229.39 17.31
N ALA A 19 -69.29 230.18 16.57
CA ALA A 19 -69.84 229.81 15.26
C ALA A 19 -68.90 230.14 14.07
N THR A 20 -69.38 229.77 12.88
CA THR A 20 -68.82 230.00 11.52
C THR A 20 -67.73 229.02 11.03
N THR A 21 -67.94 228.50 9.80
CA THR A 21 -67.04 227.63 9.00
C THR A 21 -66.70 226.23 9.56
N ALA A 22 -66.33 225.21 8.77
CA ALA A 22 -66.76 224.81 7.41
C ALA A 22 -66.39 223.31 7.12
N THR A 23 -67.29 222.57 6.47
CA THR A 23 -66.99 221.47 5.49
C THR A 23 -66.13 220.23 5.90
N LEU A 24 -66.06 219.75 7.15
CA LEU A 24 -65.07 218.70 7.52
C LEU A 24 -65.50 217.42 8.29
N VAL A 25 -66.78 217.17 8.60
CA VAL A 25 -67.16 216.03 9.50
C VAL A 25 -68.23 215.09 8.88
N ALA A 26 -67.87 214.34 7.83
CA ALA A 26 -68.83 213.52 7.05
C ALA A 26 -68.56 212.00 7.01
N THR A 27 -67.46 211.49 7.60
CA THR A 27 -66.88 210.18 7.19
C THR A 27 -66.78 209.07 8.24
N SER A 28 -66.98 209.31 9.54
CA SER A 28 -66.55 208.35 10.58
C SER A 28 -67.62 207.34 11.09
N LEU A 29 -68.90 207.71 11.13
CA LEU A 29 -69.91 206.98 11.93
C LEU A 29 -70.65 205.83 11.23
N LYS A 30 -70.59 205.71 9.89
CA LYS A 30 -71.38 204.72 9.13
C LYS A 30 -70.80 203.28 9.14
N SER A 31 -69.65 203.08 9.79
CA SER A 31 -68.85 201.85 9.74
C SER A 31 -69.29 200.74 10.71
N LYS A 32 -69.81 201.08 11.90
CA LYS A 32 -70.03 200.09 12.97
C LYS A 32 -71.25 199.17 12.80
N PHE A 33 -72.26 199.56 12.02
CA PHE A 33 -73.52 198.79 11.95
C PHE A 33 -73.47 197.59 11.00
N LYS A 34 -72.69 197.64 9.91
CA LYS A 34 -72.62 196.53 8.92
C LYS A 34 -71.96 195.25 9.45
N ARG A 35 -71.11 195.31 10.48
CA ARG A 35 -70.25 194.17 10.85
C ARG A 35 -70.99 192.98 11.47
N ARG A 36 -72.11 193.23 12.18
CA ARG A 36 -72.85 192.19 12.92
C ARG A 36 -73.79 191.30 12.08
N GLN A 37 -74.15 191.69 10.86
CA GLN A 37 -75.00 190.83 10.00
C GLN A 37 -74.17 189.72 9.34
N TYR A 38 -73.02 190.06 8.76
CA TYR A 38 -72.14 189.10 8.08
C TYR A 38 -71.66 187.96 9.01
N GLU A 39 -71.48 188.23 10.30
CA GLU A 39 -71.09 187.23 11.31
C GLU A 39 -72.18 186.18 11.60
N GLN A 40 -73.46 186.45 11.27
CA GLN A 40 -74.53 185.44 11.38
C GLN A 40 -74.71 184.63 10.09
N GLU A 41 -74.55 185.24 8.92
CA GLU A 41 -74.68 184.57 7.61
C GLU A 41 -73.56 183.53 7.39
N ASP A 42 -72.30 183.91 7.67
CA ASP A 42 -71.12 183.02 7.57
C ASP A 42 -71.22 181.78 8.47
N ASN A 43 -71.84 181.90 9.65
CA ASN A 43 -72.04 180.76 10.56
C ASN A 43 -73.13 179.80 10.05
N ILE A 44 -74.19 180.33 9.42
CA ILE A 44 -75.27 179.52 8.81
C ILE A 44 -74.72 178.69 7.64
N ASP A 45 -73.91 179.27 6.76
CA ASP A 45 -73.41 178.57 5.58
C ASP A 45 -72.38 177.48 5.93
N LYS A 46 -71.57 177.68 6.97
CA LYS A 46 -70.69 176.63 7.53
C LYS A 46 -71.47 175.42 8.06
N LEU A 47 -72.65 175.64 8.65
CA LEU A 47 -73.53 174.56 9.10
C LEU A 47 -74.20 173.84 7.91
N LYS A 48 -74.61 174.56 6.85
CA LYS A 48 -75.08 173.94 5.59
C LYS A 48 -74.00 173.07 4.94
N GLU A 49 -72.74 173.52 4.94
CA GLU A 49 -71.61 172.71 4.48
C GLU A 49 -71.41 171.45 5.32
N LYS A 50 -71.44 171.54 6.66
CA LYS A 50 -71.34 170.35 7.54
C LYS A 50 -72.47 169.35 7.24
N PHE A 51 -73.70 169.83 7.12
CA PHE A 51 -74.85 169.01 6.73
C PHE A 51 -74.61 168.27 5.41
N ASN A 52 -74.23 168.99 4.35
CA ASN A 52 -74.03 168.40 3.02
C ASN A 52 -72.86 167.41 2.99
N ARG A 53 -71.76 167.70 3.70
CA ARG A 53 -70.61 166.79 3.85
C ARG A 53 -71.02 165.49 4.58
N SER A 54 -71.75 165.59 5.69
CA SER A 54 -72.27 164.42 6.40
C SER A 54 -73.30 163.65 5.55
N LYS A 55 -74.19 164.34 4.83
CA LYS A 55 -75.18 163.70 3.94
C LYS A 55 -74.49 162.91 2.81
N SER A 56 -73.45 163.47 2.19
CA SER A 56 -72.64 162.74 1.19
C SER A 56 -71.89 161.53 1.77
N LYS A 57 -71.38 161.62 3.01
CA LYS A 57 -70.80 160.45 3.70
C LYS A 57 -71.82 159.32 3.88
N LEU A 58 -73.05 159.64 4.27
CA LEU A 58 -74.11 158.65 4.46
C LEU A 58 -74.48 157.95 3.15
N ASP A 59 -74.59 158.70 2.05
CA ASP A 59 -74.82 158.13 0.69
C ASP A 59 -73.72 157.15 0.28
N ASN A 60 -72.45 157.55 0.45
CA ASN A 60 -71.30 156.69 0.16
C ASN A 60 -71.27 155.43 1.05
N LEU A 61 -71.69 155.54 2.31
CA LEU A 61 -71.77 154.40 3.22
C LEU A 61 -72.89 153.43 2.82
N ILE A 62 -74.08 153.95 2.48
CA ILE A 62 -75.23 153.16 1.98
C ILE A 62 -74.87 152.41 0.68
N LYS A 63 -74.10 153.05 -0.21
CA LYS A 63 -73.66 152.49 -1.50
C LYS A 63 -72.43 151.58 -1.41
N SER A 64 -71.75 151.52 -0.26
CA SER A 64 -70.57 150.68 -0.07
C SER A 64 -70.89 149.18 -0.15
N ASN A 65 -69.97 148.39 -0.71
CA ASN A 65 -70.04 146.92 -0.66
C ASN A 65 -70.04 146.38 0.78
N GLU A 66 -69.39 147.08 1.72
CA GLU A 66 -69.39 146.70 3.15
C GLU A 66 -70.82 146.75 3.73
N ALA A 67 -71.68 147.62 3.18
CA ALA A 67 -73.09 147.76 3.53
C ALA A 67 -74.04 146.94 2.65
N LYS A 68 -73.54 146.08 1.76
CA LYS A 68 -74.35 145.42 0.70
C LYS A 68 -75.51 144.61 1.27
N ASP A 69 -75.20 143.67 2.16
CA ASP A 69 -76.16 142.82 2.87
C ASP A 69 -76.09 143.14 4.38
N VAL A 70 -76.48 144.37 4.70
CA VAL A 70 -76.72 144.92 6.04
C VAL A 70 -78.07 145.64 5.97
N ASP A 71 -78.93 145.51 6.98
CA ASP A 71 -80.17 146.30 6.99
C ASP A 71 -79.86 147.78 7.18
N LYS A 72 -79.98 148.52 6.08
CA LYS A 72 -79.72 149.96 5.96
C LYS A 72 -80.96 150.76 5.57
N GLN A 73 -82.15 150.15 5.64
CA GLN A 73 -83.39 150.82 5.25
C GLN A 73 -83.73 152.02 6.17
N PRO A 74 -83.60 151.94 7.51
CA PRO A 74 -83.81 153.10 8.39
C PRO A 74 -82.90 154.28 8.04
N GLU A 75 -81.61 154.02 7.81
CA GLU A 75 -80.59 155.02 7.53
C GLU A 75 -80.75 155.62 6.11
N THR A 76 -81.19 154.81 5.14
CA THR A 76 -81.55 155.28 3.80
C THR A 76 -82.78 156.21 3.82
N ASN A 77 -83.78 155.90 4.66
CA ASN A 77 -84.94 156.77 4.85
C ASN A 77 -84.57 158.11 5.52
N ILE A 78 -83.65 158.09 6.50
CA ILE A 78 -83.10 159.31 7.11
C ILE A 78 -82.35 160.16 6.09
N PHE A 79 -81.50 159.55 5.25
CA PHE A 79 -80.79 160.22 4.17
C PHE A 79 -81.75 160.93 3.21
N ASN A 80 -82.79 160.24 2.73
CA ASN A 80 -83.73 160.79 1.75
C ASN A 80 -84.53 161.97 2.33
N ASN A 81 -85.16 161.77 3.49
CA ASN A 81 -86.16 162.69 4.03
C ASN A 81 -85.56 163.92 4.71
N THR A 82 -84.35 163.82 5.29
CA THR A 82 -83.72 164.95 5.98
C THR A 82 -83.11 165.92 4.96
N ASN A 83 -83.66 167.13 4.85
CA ASN A 83 -83.19 168.18 3.94
C ASN A 83 -83.30 169.57 4.58
N LEU A 84 -82.43 170.50 4.16
CA LEU A 84 -82.46 171.88 4.63
C LEU A 84 -83.48 172.71 3.83
N THR A 85 -84.11 173.69 4.49
CA THR A 85 -85.04 174.64 3.85
C THR A 85 -84.53 176.09 3.97
N GLY A 86 -85.04 176.99 3.14
CA GLY A 86 -84.66 178.41 3.17
C GLY A 86 -85.05 179.16 4.45
N ASN A 87 -85.91 178.57 5.28
CA ASN A 87 -86.38 179.14 6.54
C ASN A 87 -85.75 178.45 7.78
N ASP A 88 -84.90 177.44 7.59
CA ASP A 88 -84.25 176.72 8.69
C ASP A 88 -83.35 177.69 9.50
N LEU A 89 -83.58 177.74 10.81
CA LEU A 89 -82.69 178.46 11.71
C LEU A 89 -81.45 177.61 12.03
N ILE A 90 -80.40 178.23 12.57
CA ILE A 90 -79.14 177.56 12.99
C ILE A 90 -79.41 176.21 13.70
N LYS A 91 -80.32 176.22 14.67
CA LYS A 91 -80.70 175.05 15.49
C LYS A 91 -81.35 173.92 14.67
N ASP A 92 -82.07 174.25 13.61
CA ASP A 92 -82.72 173.27 12.73
C ASP A 92 -81.68 172.60 11.81
N ILE A 93 -80.71 173.37 11.31
CA ILE A 93 -79.58 172.86 10.53
C ILE A 93 -78.69 171.96 11.40
N GLU A 94 -78.40 172.37 12.64
CA GLU A 94 -77.67 171.56 13.63
C GLU A 94 -78.40 170.24 13.92
N SER A 95 -79.71 170.29 14.21
CA SER A 95 -80.54 169.11 14.48
C SER A 95 -80.55 168.14 13.30
N LYS A 96 -80.82 168.64 12.09
CA LYS A 96 -80.84 167.84 10.85
C LYS A 96 -79.46 167.24 10.52
N THR A 97 -78.38 167.96 10.84
CA THR A 97 -77.01 167.44 10.71
C THR A 97 -76.77 166.29 11.69
N LYS A 98 -77.22 166.41 12.94
CA LYS A 98 -77.07 165.34 13.93
C LYS A 98 -77.86 164.08 13.54
N THR A 99 -79.09 164.22 13.03
CA THR A 99 -79.86 163.05 12.53
C THR A 99 -79.14 162.28 11.41
N ILE A 100 -78.46 162.99 10.50
CA ILE A 100 -77.63 162.36 9.46
C ILE A 100 -76.38 161.71 10.08
N GLU A 101 -75.73 162.34 11.06
CA GLU A 101 -74.56 161.79 11.76
C GLU A 101 -74.90 160.53 12.57
N ASP A 102 -76.06 160.49 13.23
CA ASP A 102 -76.57 159.32 13.94
C ASP A 102 -76.87 158.14 12.99
N ALA A 103 -77.35 158.42 11.78
CA ALA A 103 -77.55 157.40 10.75
C ALA A 103 -76.23 156.87 10.17
N ILE A 104 -75.18 157.70 10.05
CA ILE A 104 -73.83 157.23 9.70
C ILE A 104 -73.31 156.31 10.80
N GLU A 105 -73.46 156.70 12.06
CA GLU A 105 -73.00 155.93 13.22
C GLU A 105 -73.72 154.58 13.31
N SER A 106 -75.04 154.55 13.16
CA SER A 106 -75.86 153.33 13.14
C SER A 106 -75.46 152.37 12.01
N LEU A 107 -75.35 152.85 10.77
CA LEU A 107 -74.96 151.98 9.65
C LEU A 107 -73.49 151.53 9.75
N THR A 108 -72.58 152.39 10.20
CA THR A 108 -71.18 152.01 10.47
C THR A 108 -71.11 150.90 11.50
N LYS A 109 -71.90 151.01 12.58
CA LYS A 109 -71.98 149.97 13.60
C LYS A 109 -72.48 148.65 13.02
N LYS A 110 -73.61 148.64 12.30
CA LYS A 110 -74.17 147.41 11.70
C LYS A 110 -73.21 146.72 10.72
N ILE A 111 -72.38 147.49 10.00
CA ILE A 111 -71.30 146.96 9.14
C ILE A 111 -70.22 146.27 9.99
N ASN A 112 -69.77 146.90 11.07
CA ASN A 112 -68.77 146.33 11.97
C ASN A 112 -69.31 145.09 12.70
N ASP A 113 -70.54 145.14 13.23
CA ASP A 113 -71.23 144.00 13.84
C ASP A 113 -71.27 142.79 12.88
N LYS A 114 -71.44 143.02 11.57
CA LYS A 114 -71.35 141.97 10.54
C LYS A 114 -69.93 141.46 10.32
N LYS A 115 -68.94 142.36 10.24
CA LYS A 115 -67.52 141.96 10.11
C LYS A 115 -67.05 141.12 11.29
N ASP A 116 -67.39 141.50 12.51
CA ASP A 116 -67.00 140.77 13.73
C ASP A 116 -67.58 139.35 13.76
N ASN A 117 -68.83 139.17 13.31
CA ASN A 117 -69.42 137.85 13.15
C ASN A 117 -68.71 137.01 12.07
N LEU A 118 -68.35 137.59 10.92
CA LEU A 118 -67.59 136.90 9.87
C LEU A 118 -66.16 136.58 10.32
N LEU A 119 -65.51 137.47 11.09
CA LEU A 119 -64.18 137.25 11.64
C LEU A 119 -64.19 136.15 12.72
N LYS A 120 -65.27 136.03 13.48
CA LYS A 120 -65.50 134.88 14.37
C LYS A 120 -65.65 133.58 13.58
N ASP A 121 -66.48 133.58 12.53
CA ASP A 121 -66.69 132.41 11.66
C ASP A 121 -65.39 131.93 10.99
N PHE A 122 -64.53 132.88 10.59
CA PHE A 122 -63.16 132.64 10.13
C PHE A 122 -62.30 132.00 11.22
N ASN A 123 -62.27 132.56 12.43
CA ASN A 123 -61.44 132.07 13.52
C ASN A 123 -61.88 130.68 14.03
N ASP A 124 -63.19 130.40 14.08
CA ASP A 124 -63.72 129.08 14.40
C ASP A 124 -63.37 128.04 13.32
N ALA A 125 -63.32 128.44 12.04
CA ALA A 125 -62.83 127.58 10.96
C ALA A 125 -61.30 127.37 11.03
N LYS A 126 -60.53 128.44 11.28
CA LYS A 126 -59.06 128.42 11.44
C LYS A 126 -58.66 127.50 12.59
N LYS A 127 -59.37 127.59 13.71
CA LYS A 127 -59.20 126.70 14.86
C LYS A 127 -59.51 125.24 14.52
N LYS A 128 -60.64 124.95 13.86
CA LYS A 128 -60.99 123.56 13.45
C LYS A 128 -59.91 122.93 12.55
N LEU A 129 -59.34 123.70 11.62
CA LEU A 129 -58.23 123.24 10.79
C LEU A 129 -56.97 122.95 11.63
N GLN A 130 -56.61 123.85 12.55
CA GLN A 130 -55.47 123.69 13.44
C GLN A 130 -55.64 122.49 14.40
N ASP A 131 -56.82 122.31 14.98
CA ASP A 131 -57.17 121.19 15.87
C ASP A 131 -57.12 119.86 15.09
N LEU A 132 -57.53 119.83 13.82
CA LEU A 132 -57.44 118.65 12.96
C LEU A 132 -56.00 118.30 12.59
N ILE A 133 -55.16 119.29 12.22
CA ILE A 133 -53.72 119.11 12.00
C ILE A 133 -53.02 118.56 13.24
N ASN A 134 -53.36 119.09 14.41
CA ASN A 134 -52.75 118.71 15.69
C ASN A 134 -53.27 117.38 16.24
N SER A 135 -54.37 116.83 15.71
CA SER A 135 -54.92 115.54 16.11
C SER A 135 -53.94 114.38 15.82
N GLN A 136 -54.05 113.27 16.56
CA GLN A 136 -53.14 112.14 16.38
C GLN A 136 -53.24 111.48 14.99
N ASP A 137 -54.44 111.48 14.39
CA ASP A 137 -54.64 111.02 13.01
C ASP A 137 -54.14 112.07 11.99
N GLY A 138 -54.26 113.36 12.28
CA GLY A 138 -53.67 114.45 11.47
C GLY A 138 -52.15 114.38 11.41
N GLN A 139 -51.49 114.08 12.53
CA GLN A 139 -50.04 113.86 12.61
C GLN A 139 -49.56 112.60 11.86
N LYS A 140 -50.48 111.74 11.38
CA LYS A 140 -50.20 110.54 10.60
C LYS A 140 -50.31 110.72 9.09
N VAL A 141 -50.66 111.92 8.61
CA VAL A 141 -50.79 112.24 7.18
C VAL A 141 -50.02 113.51 6.81
N ASP A 142 -49.88 113.78 5.51
CA ASP A 142 -49.27 115.02 5.02
C ASP A 142 -50.17 116.23 5.30
N THR A 143 -49.80 117.03 6.32
CA THR A 143 -50.47 118.28 6.70
C THR A 143 -49.92 119.52 5.99
N SER A 144 -48.96 119.39 5.06
CA SER A 144 -48.26 120.52 4.43
C SER A 144 -49.22 121.55 3.81
N LYS A 145 -50.17 121.08 2.99
CA LYS A 145 -51.19 121.92 2.34
C LYS A 145 -52.13 122.59 3.34
N ALA A 146 -52.50 121.89 4.41
CA ALA A 146 -53.37 122.41 5.46
C ALA A 146 -52.68 123.54 6.24
N ASN A 147 -51.39 123.36 6.57
CA ASN A 147 -50.55 124.40 7.17
C ASN A 147 -50.34 125.60 6.23
N GLN A 148 -50.14 125.38 4.93
CA GLN A 148 -50.05 126.48 3.94
C GLN A 148 -51.35 127.28 3.87
N SER A 149 -52.53 126.64 3.90
CA SER A 149 -53.81 127.36 3.92
C SER A 149 -54.00 128.20 5.18
N LEU A 150 -53.55 127.74 6.36
CA LEU A 150 -53.55 128.51 7.61
C LEU A 150 -52.65 129.76 7.57
N GLN A 151 -51.54 129.70 6.84
CA GLN A 151 -50.57 130.79 6.69
C GLN A 151 -51.02 131.82 5.65
N ASN A 152 -51.47 131.35 4.47
CA ASN A 152 -51.79 132.21 3.33
C ASN A 152 -53.11 132.97 3.47
N ASN A 153 -54.06 132.44 4.26
CA ASN A 153 -55.37 133.05 4.48
C ASN A 153 -55.39 133.71 5.87
N ASN A 154 -54.94 134.95 5.98
CA ASN A 154 -55.02 135.72 7.22
C ASN A 154 -55.83 137.02 7.02
N VAL A 155 -56.78 137.26 7.91
CA VAL A 155 -57.69 138.41 7.89
C VAL A 155 -57.87 138.96 9.31
N ASP A 156 -58.20 140.25 9.40
CA ASP A 156 -58.32 141.02 10.65
C ASP A 156 -59.46 142.05 10.56
N THR A 157 -59.58 142.90 11.59
CA THR A 157 -60.61 143.95 11.67
C THR A 157 -60.51 145.05 10.60
N SER A 158 -59.39 145.14 9.86
CA SER A 158 -59.24 146.06 8.73
C SER A 158 -59.68 145.46 7.39
N SER A 159 -59.80 144.13 7.32
CA SER A 159 -60.14 143.39 6.10
C SER A 159 -61.58 143.65 5.63
N THR A 160 -61.86 143.55 4.34
CA THR A 160 -63.21 143.72 3.79
C THR A 160 -64.07 142.48 4.00
N VAL A 161 -65.40 142.64 3.95
CA VAL A 161 -66.36 141.52 4.06
C VAL A 161 -66.03 140.37 3.08
N ASP A 162 -65.74 140.69 1.82
CA ASP A 162 -65.43 139.68 0.79
C ASP A 162 -64.11 138.93 1.06
N GLN A 163 -63.09 139.62 1.59
CA GLN A 163 -61.81 138.99 1.96
C GLN A 163 -61.98 137.97 3.08
N ILE A 164 -62.75 138.33 4.12
CA ILE A 164 -63.02 137.45 5.27
C ILE A 164 -63.81 136.22 4.82
N ILE A 165 -64.82 136.38 3.96
CA ILE A 165 -65.60 135.27 3.40
C ILE A 165 -64.71 134.32 2.58
N ASN A 166 -63.88 134.85 1.69
CA ASN A 166 -63.04 134.01 0.83
C ASN A 166 -61.97 133.23 1.63
N ALA A 167 -61.30 133.89 2.58
CA ALA A 167 -60.36 133.26 3.49
C ALA A 167 -61.03 132.14 4.31
N THR A 168 -62.25 132.38 4.80
CA THR A 168 -63.04 131.38 5.54
C THR A 168 -63.35 130.15 4.70
N ASN A 169 -63.65 130.31 3.41
CA ASN A 169 -64.00 129.22 2.51
C ASN A 169 -62.79 128.33 2.18
N GLU A 170 -61.62 128.91 1.88
CA GLU A 170 -60.39 128.12 1.63
C GLU A 170 -59.90 127.38 2.89
N ILE A 171 -60.06 127.96 4.08
CA ILE A 171 -59.82 127.25 5.36
C ILE A 171 -60.80 126.08 5.56
N LYS A 172 -62.11 126.29 5.33
CA LYS A 172 -63.13 125.23 5.42
C LYS A 172 -62.85 124.09 4.42
N LYS A 173 -62.42 124.41 3.20
CA LYS A 173 -62.00 123.46 2.14
C LYS A 173 -60.74 122.68 2.51
N ALA A 174 -59.69 123.35 3.00
CA ALA A 174 -58.47 122.69 3.48
C ALA A 174 -58.74 121.73 4.65
N THR A 175 -59.73 122.03 5.49
CA THR A 175 -60.21 121.12 6.56
C THR A 175 -60.83 119.85 5.97
N GLN A 176 -61.69 119.99 4.95
CA GLN A 176 -62.31 118.84 4.26
C GLN A 176 -61.28 117.97 3.53
N ASP A 177 -60.27 118.57 2.89
CA ASP A 177 -59.26 117.83 2.16
C ASP A 177 -58.26 117.12 3.09
N LEU A 178 -57.92 117.70 4.25
CA LEU A 178 -57.16 117.01 5.29
C LEU A 178 -57.95 115.83 5.89
N GLN A 179 -59.25 116.00 6.15
CA GLN A 179 -60.09 114.92 6.66
C GLN A 179 -60.11 113.71 5.68
N LYS A 180 -60.23 113.95 4.37
CA LYS A 180 -60.17 112.88 3.35
C LYS A 180 -58.84 112.12 3.36
N LEU A 181 -57.72 112.81 3.61
CA LEU A 181 -56.40 112.17 3.73
C LEU A 181 -56.32 111.28 4.98
N ILE A 182 -56.82 111.78 6.12
CA ILE A 182 -56.97 111.01 7.36
C ILE A 182 -57.81 109.76 7.12
N ASP A 183 -59.00 109.91 6.55
CA ASP A 183 -59.95 108.81 6.31
C ASP A 183 -59.34 107.73 5.40
N ALA A 184 -58.65 108.15 4.33
CA ALA A 184 -57.98 107.24 3.39
C ALA A 184 -56.78 106.50 4.00
N ALA A 185 -55.95 107.18 4.80
CA ALA A 185 -54.85 106.54 5.52
C ALA A 185 -55.36 105.54 6.57
N LYS A 186 -56.43 105.91 7.27
CA LYS A 186 -57.12 105.08 8.26
C LYS A 186 -57.75 103.84 7.65
N GLU A 187 -58.38 103.96 6.48
CA GLU A 187 -58.92 102.80 5.77
C GLU A 187 -57.80 101.86 5.25
N LYS A 188 -56.70 102.40 4.74
CA LYS A 188 -55.52 101.59 4.35
C LYS A 188 -54.99 100.77 5.54
N ALA A 189 -54.88 101.38 6.73
CA ALA A 189 -54.44 100.69 7.94
C ALA A 189 -55.39 99.53 8.33
N LYS A 190 -56.71 99.71 8.19
CA LYS A 190 -57.69 98.62 8.42
C LYS A 190 -57.53 97.47 7.43
N GLN A 191 -57.27 97.77 6.16
CA GLN A 191 -57.06 96.74 5.12
C GLN A 191 -55.82 95.89 5.42
N GLU A 192 -54.73 96.54 5.86
CA GLU A 192 -53.51 95.85 6.28
C GLU A 192 -53.73 94.99 7.52
N PHE A 193 -54.41 95.52 8.55
CA PHE A 193 -54.83 94.75 9.73
C PHE A 193 -55.63 93.50 9.36
N ASN A 194 -56.67 93.66 8.53
CA ASN A 194 -57.54 92.56 8.14
C ASN A 194 -56.79 91.48 7.34
N SER A 195 -55.89 91.89 6.43
CA SER A 195 -55.02 90.97 5.68
C SER A 195 -54.11 90.15 6.58
N LYS A 196 -53.42 90.80 7.54
CA LYS A 196 -52.58 90.11 8.53
C LYS A 196 -53.41 89.20 9.44
N LYS A 197 -54.59 89.66 9.90
CA LYS A 197 -55.48 88.84 10.73
C LYS A 197 -55.97 87.58 10.00
N GLN A 198 -56.25 87.67 8.70
CA GLN A 198 -56.58 86.51 7.87
C GLN A 198 -55.38 85.56 7.67
N GLN A 199 -54.15 86.08 7.56
CA GLN A 199 -52.94 85.24 7.50
C GLN A 199 -52.77 84.42 8.78
N LEU A 200 -52.98 85.02 9.95
CA LEU A 200 -52.93 84.33 11.25
C LEU A 200 -53.99 83.21 11.35
N ASP A 201 -55.24 83.48 10.94
CA ASP A 201 -56.32 82.48 10.90
C ASP A 201 -55.95 81.25 10.03
N ASN A 202 -55.39 81.51 8.85
CA ASN A 202 -54.93 80.47 7.93
C ASN A 202 -53.79 79.62 8.52
N LEU A 203 -52.85 80.22 9.26
CA LEU A 203 -51.81 79.47 9.97
C LEU A 203 -52.39 78.63 11.11
N ILE A 204 -53.28 79.19 11.94
CA ILE A 204 -53.92 78.48 13.06
C ILE A 204 -54.69 77.25 12.55
N LYS A 205 -55.34 77.36 11.39
CA LYS A 205 -56.11 76.29 10.73
C LYS A 205 -55.26 75.33 9.87
N SER A 206 -53.97 75.60 9.68
CA SER A 206 -53.09 74.75 8.86
C SER A 206 -52.89 73.36 9.49
N ASN A 207 -52.83 72.33 8.63
CA ASN A 207 -52.42 70.98 9.02
C ASN A 207 -50.98 70.93 9.57
N GLU A 208 -50.11 71.88 9.18
CA GLU A 208 -48.76 72.00 9.74
C GLU A 208 -48.79 72.48 11.21
N ALA A 209 -49.86 73.17 11.61
CA ALA A 209 -50.10 73.60 12.98
C ALA A 209 -50.95 72.59 13.79
N LYS A 210 -51.09 71.33 13.35
CA LYS A 210 -51.92 70.33 14.06
C LYS A 210 -51.28 69.85 15.37
N ASP A 211 -49.96 69.62 15.36
CA ASP A 211 -49.18 69.02 16.47
C ASP A 211 -48.47 70.11 17.33
N VAL A 212 -48.97 71.35 17.29
CA VAL A 212 -48.32 72.57 17.82
C VAL A 212 -49.23 73.25 18.84
N ASP A 213 -48.67 73.62 20.01
CA ASP A 213 -49.36 74.51 20.95
C ASP A 213 -49.45 75.92 20.38
N LYS A 214 -50.66 76.28 19.96
CA LYS A 214 -51.05 77.55 19.32
C LYS A 214 -52.11 78.30 20.13
N GLN A 215 -52.28 77.98 21.41
CA GLN A 215 -53.35 78.56 22.23
C GLN A 215 -53.18 80.08 22.36
N ALA A 216 -51.98 80.54 22.73
CA ALA A 216 -51.68 81.97 22.88
C ALA A 216 -51.92 82.78 21.59
N GLU A 217 -51.51 82.25 20.42
CA GLU A 217 -51.72 82.91 19.14
C GLU A 217 -53.21 82.88 18.69
N THR A 218 -53.95 81.84 19.09
CA THR A 218 -55.41 81.76 18.91
C THR A 218 -56.12 82.80 19.79
N ASP A 219 -55.66 83.01 21.02
CA ASP A 219 -56.20 84.03 21.92
C ASP A 219 -55.88 85.45 21.42
N ILE A 220 -54.68 85.68 20.87
CA ILE A 220 -54.34 86.95 20.20
C ILE A 220 -55.25 87.20 19.00
N PHE A 221 -55.46 86.19 18.13
CA PHE A 221 -56.38 86.28 17.00
C PHE A 221 -57.82 86.61 17.44
N ASN A 222 -58.35 85.92 18.44
CA ASN A 222 -59.72 86.13 18.91
C ASN A 222 -59.92 87.53 19.52
N ASN A 223 -59.02 87.95 20.41
CA ASN A 223 -59.21 89.16 21.21
C ASN A 223 -58.82 90.46 20.47
N THR A 224 -57.85 90.40 19.55
CA THR A 224 -57.36 91.60 18.85
C THR A 224 -58.32 91.99 17.73
N ASN A 225 -59.12 93.04 17.94
CA ASN A 225 -60.11 93.55 16.98
C ASN A 225 -60.06 95.07 16.87
N LEU A 226 -60.46 95.59 15.71
CA LEU A 226 -60.60 97.03 15.49
C LEU A 226 -61.94 97.55 16.04
N THR A 227 -61.94 98.77 16.56
CA THR A 227 -63.15 99.51 16.95
C THR A 227 -63.37 100.72 16.04
N GLY A 228 -64.61 101.23 15.98
CA GLY A 228 -64.92 102.43 15.19
C GLY A 228 -64.19 103.70 15.66
N ASN A 229 -63.65 103.71 16.88
CA ASN A 229 -62.97 104.86 17.49
C ASN A 229 -61.44 104.75 17.44
N ASP A 230 -60.88 103.59 17.04
CA ASP A 230 -59.43 103.38 16.97
C ASP A 230 -58.76 104.46 16.11
N LEU A 231 -57.62 105.00 16.56
CA LEU A 231 -56.78 105.91 15.78
C LEU A 231 -55.87 105.12 14.83
N ILE A 232 -55.29 105.77 13.82
CA ILE A 232 -54.35 105.15 12.86
C ILE A 232 -53.22 104.42 13.61
N LYS A 233 -52.70 105.04 14.68
CA LYS A 233 -51.67 104.45 15.56
C LYS A 233 -52.15 103.20 16.33
N ASP A 234 -53.42 103.15 16.72
CA ASP A 234 -53.98 102.00 17.43
C ASP A 234 -54.15 100.82 16.46
N ILE A 235 -54.57 101.10 15.22
CA ILE A 235 -54.67 100.11 14.14
C ILE A 235 -53.28 99.55 13.81
N GLU A 236 -52.25 100.41 13.62
CA GLU A 236 -50.86 99.99 13.45
C GLU A 236 -50.38 99.06 14.57
N SER A 237 -50.63 99.44 15.84
CA SER A 237 -50.22 98.64 17.01
C SER A 237 -50.93 97.29 17.08
N LYS A 238 -52.22 97.25 16.76
CA LYS A 238 -53.00 96.00 16.67
C LYS A 238 -52.53 95.13 15.50
N THR A 239 -52.16 95.72 14.35
CA THR A 239 -51.55 95.00 13.23
C THR A 239 -50.24 94.36 13.67
N LYS A 240 -49.34 95.10 14.33
CA LYS A 240 -48.05 94.57 14.79
C LYS A 240 -48.22 93.41 15.78
N THR A 241 -49.22 93.51 16.67
CA THR A 241 -49.59 92.42 17.61
C THR A 241 -49.99 91.13 16.89
N ILE A 242 -50.68 91.24 15.75
CA ILE A 242 -51.02 90.10 14.88
C ILE A 242 -49.77 89.56 14.14
N GLU A 243 -48.89 90.43 13.65
CA GLU A 243 -47.64 90.00 12.98
C GLU A 243 -46.73 89.20 13.91
N ASP A 244 -46.55 89.65 15.15
CA ASP A 244 -45.68 88.97 16.13
C ASP A 244 -46.24 87.57 16.49
N ALA A 245 -47.57 87.41 16.49
CA ALA A 245 -48.22 86.11 16.64
C ALA A 245 -48.04 85.20 15.40
N ILE A 246 -48.03 85.76 14.18
CA ILE A 246 -47.70 84.98 12.96
C ILE A 246 -46.25 84.48 13.03
N GLU A 247 -45.30 85.33 13.43
CA GLU A 247 -43.89 84.95 13.56
C GLU A 247 -43.69 83.87 14.63
N SER A 248 -44.32 84.03 15.81
CA SER A 248 -44.33 83.03 16.89
C SER A 248 -44.85 81.66 16.41
N LEU A 249 -46.04 81.63 15.79
CA LEU A 249 -46.66 80.39 15.34
C LEU A 249 -45.85 79.73 14.21
N THR A 250 -45.35 80.54 13.25
CA THR A 250 -44.46 80.05 12.17
C THR A 250 -43.21 79.39 12.73
N LYS A 251 -42.59 79.99 13.76
CA LYS A 251 -41.43 79.40 14.43
C LYS A 251 -41.79 78.07 15.10
N LYS A 252 -42.86 78.04 15.91
CA LYS A 252 -43.32 76.81 16.59
C LYS A 252 -43.61 75.65 15.62
N ILE A 253 -44.20 75.95 14.46
CA ILE A 253 -44.44 74.96 13.38
C ILE A 253 -43.10 74.38 12.87
N ASN A 254 -42.13 75.25 12.55
CA ASN A 254 -40.81 74.81 12.07
C ASN A 254 -40.03 74.02 13.13
N ASP A 255 -40.03 74.46 14.39
CA ASP A 255 -39.40 73.74 15.51
C ASP A 255 -40.02 72.34 15.69
N LYS A 256 -41.35 72.22 15.58
CA LYS A 256 -42.06 70.93 15.68
C LYS A 256 -41.80 70.01 14.47
N LYS A 257 -41.69 70.58 13.27
CA LYS A 257 -41.30 69.87 12.04
C LYS A 257 -39.89 69.29 12.16
N ASN A 258 -38.92 70.10 12.57
CA ASN A 258 -37.55 69.67 12.85
C ASN A 258 -37.48 68.55 13.92
N GLN A 259 -38.32 68.61 14.96
CA GLN A 259 -38.43 67.51 15.94
C GLN A 259 -38.92 66.21 15.29
N LYS A 260 -39.92 66.29 14.41
CA LYS A 260 -40.49 65.12 13.72
C LYS A 260 -39.52 64.48 12.73
N ASP A 261 -38.80 65.29 11.97
CA ASP A 261 -37.84 64.80 10.97
C ASP A 261 -36.66 64.07 11.64
N ASN A 262 -36.20 64.55 12.81
CA ASN A 262 -35.23 63.82 13.64
C ASN A 262 -35.76 62.47 14.14
N LEU A 263 -37.02 62.40 14.58
CA LEU A 263 -37.64 61.13 15.02
C LEU A 263 -37.84 60.15 13.86
N LEU A 264 -38.17 60.63 12.66
CA LEU A 264 -38.21 59.81 11.45
C LEU A 264 -36.82 59.31 11.05
N LYS A 265 -35.75 60.09 11.26
CA LYS A 265 -34.38 59.61 11.10
C LYS A 265 -34.04 58.52 12.12
N ASP A 266 -34.33 58.72 13.40
CA ASP A 266 -34.11 57.71 14.45
C ASP A 266 -34.88 56.40 14.21
N PHE A 267 -36.10 56.49 13.66
CA PHE A 267 -36.86 55.34 13.20
C PHE A 267 -36.13 54.60 12.06
N ASN A 268 -35.71 55.32 11.01
CA ASN A 268 -35.06 54.72 9.85
C ASN A 268 -33.68 54.11 10.19
N ASP A 269 -32.91 54.74 11.07
CA ASP A 269 -31.64 54.18 11.56
C ASP A 269 -31.88 52.90 12.38
N ALA A 270 -32.91 52.86 13.25
CA ALA A 270 -33.27 51.66 13.99
C ALA A 270 -33.83 50.54 13.09
N LYS A 271 -34.66 50.90 12.09
CA LYS A 271 -35.18 50.00 11.07
C LYS A 271 -34.04 49.34 10.30
N LYS A 272 -33.08 50.15 9.82
CA LYS A 272 -31.91 49.66 9.12
C LYS A 272 -31.06 48.74 10.01
N GLN A 273 -30.85 49.07 11.29
CA GLN A 273 -30.13 48.18 12.21
C GLN A 273 -30.80 46.80 12.34
N LEU A 274 -32.14 46.73 12.32
CA LEU A 274 -32.88 45.47 12.31
C LEU A 274 -32.72 44.71 10.98
N GLU A 275 -32.82 45.41 9.85
CA GLU A 275 -32.61 44.85 8.52
C GLU A 275 -31.17 44.32 8.32
N ASP A 276 -30.15 45.08 8.72
CA ASP A 276 -28.74 44.67 8.68
C ASP A 276 -28.49 43.45 9.59
N LEU A 277 -29.13 43.39 10.77
CA LEU A 277 -29.01 42.25 11.69
C LEU A 277 -29.67 40.97 11.15
N ILE A 278 -30.88 41.08 10.56
CA ILE A 278 -31.57 39.96 9.87
C ILE A 278 -30.72 39.42 8.72
N ASN A 279 -30.13 40.31 7.92
CA ASN A 279 -29.34 39.93 6.75
C ASN A 279 -27.93 39.42 7.10
N SER A 280 -27.45 39.63 8.32
CA SER A 280 -26.15 39.12 8.79
C SER A 280 -26.04 37.60 8.72
N GLN A 281 -24.82 37.05 8.58
CA GLN A 281 -24.63 35.59 8.48
C GLN A 281 -25.06 34.83 9.75
N ASP A 282 -25.01 35.47 10.92
CA ASP A 282 -25.52 34.89 12.17
C ASP A 282 -27.05 35.09 12.29
N GLY A 283 -27.61 36.19 11.77
CA GLY A 283 -29.06 36.39 11.67
C GLY A 283 -29.74 35.35 10.77
N GLN A 284 -29.12 35.00 9.64
CA GLN A 284 -29.58 33.92 8.75
C GLN A 284 -29.50 32.50 9.38
N LYS A 285 -28.94 32.37 10.59
CA LYS A 285 -28.85 31.10 11.34
C LYS A 285 -29.93 30.93 12.41
N VAL A 286 -30.79 31.93 12.61
CA VAL A 286 -31.87 31.91 13.61
C VAL A 286 -33.23 32.22 12.98
N ASP A 287 -34.31 32.02 13.75
CA ASP A 287 -35.66 32.40 13.31
C ASP A 287 -35.83 33.93 13.31
N THR A 288 -35.83 34.52 12.12
CA THR A 288 -36.03 35.95 11.88
C THR A 288 -37.51 36.31 11.65
N SER A 289 -38.46 35.37 11.75
CA SER A 289 -39.89 35.59 11.42
C SER A 289 -40.50 36.77 12.20
N LYS A 290 -40.28 36.82 13.52
CA LYS A 290 -40.74 37.90 14.40
C LYS A 290 -40.11 39.25 14.07
N ALA A 291 -38.83 39.26 13.72
CA ALA A 291 -38.11 40.48 13.35
C ALA A 291 -38.66 41.07 12.04
N ASN A 292 -38.92 40.21 11.04
CA ASN A 292 -39.58 40.58 9.80
C ASN A 292 -41.04 41.06 10.02
N GLN A 293 -41.80 40.43 10.92
CA GLN A 293 -43.13 40.90 11.30
C GLN A 293 -43.08 42.29 11.95
N SER A 294 -42.11 42.57 12.82
CA SER A 294 -41.94 43.91 13.40
C SER A 294 -41.62 44.97 12.34
N LEU A 295 -40.80 44.65 11.32
CA LEU A 295 -40.55 45.55 10.18
C LEU A 295 -41.81 45.84 9.36
N GLN A 296 -42.68 44.84 9.15
CA GLN A 296 -43.93 45.00 8.40
C GLN A 296 -45.00 45.78 9.18
N ASN A 297 -45.15 45.49 10.47
CA ASN A 297 -46.24 46.03 11.29
C ASN A 297 -46.00 47.48 11.75
N ASN A 298 -44.75 47.95 11.82
CA ASN A 298 -44.36 49.26 12.36
C ASN A 298 -43.96 50.26 11.27
N ASN A 299 -44.67 50.30 10.15
CA ASN A 299 -44.39 51.24 9.06
C ASN A 299 -44.91 52.66 9.39
N VAL A 300 -44.03 53.66 9.38
CA VAL A 300 -44.35 55.08 9.64
C VAL A 300 -43.78 55.99 8.55
N ASP A 301 -44.37 57.18 8.41
CA ASP A 301 -44.15 58.10 7.30
C ASP A 301 -44.22 59.59 7.73
N ALA A 302 -44.17 60.50 6.74
CA ALA A 302 -44.31 61.94 6.98
C ALA A 302 -45.71 62.38 7.47
N SER A 303 -46.76 61.56 7.33
CA SER A 303 -48.11 61.88 7.81
C SER A 303 -48.35 61.51 9.28
N SER A 304 -47.73 60.41 9.73
CA SER A 304 -47.76 59.80 11.07
C SER A 304 -47.53 60.81 12.21
N THR A 305 -48.12 60.59 13.39
CA THR A 305 -47.94 61.46 14.57
C THR A 305 -46.60 61.21 15.28
N THR A 306 -46.17 62.14 16.14
CA THR A 306 -44.96 61.98 16.98
C THR A 306 -44.99 60.67 17.76
N ASP A 307 -46.11 60.35 18.41
CA ASP A 307 -46.23 59.15 19.26
C ASP A 307 -46.23 57.85 18.46
N GLN A 308 -46.80 57.86 17.25
CA GLN A 308 -46.72 56.72 16.33
C GLN A 308 -45.27 56.42 15.92
N ILE A 309 -44.49 57.46 15.58
CA ILE A 309 -43.07 57.31 15.21
C ILE A 309 -42.24 56.82 16.41
N VAL A 310 -42.49 57.34 17.61
CA VAL A 310 -41.79 56.91 18.84
C VAL A 310 -42.12 55.45 19.19
N ASN A 311 -43.38 55.05 19.16
CA ASN A 311 -43.78 53.67 19.46
C ASN A 311 -43.24 52.67 18.43
N ALA A 312 -43.33 53.00 17.13
CA ALA A 312 -42.74 52.20 16.06
C ALA A 312 -41.22 52.03 16.24
N THR A 313 -40.51 53.12 16.57
CA THR A 313 -39.07 53.10 16.85
C THR A 313 -38.72 52.20 18.03
N ASN A 314 -39.54 52.20 19.09
CA ASN A 314 -39.31 51.39 20.28
C ASN A 314 -39.55 49.89 20.05
N GLU A 315 -40.62 49.51 19.35
CA GLU A 315 -40.87 48.10 19.00
C GLU A 315 -39.85 47.55 17.99
N ILE A 316 -39.36 48.38 17.06
CA ILE A 316 -38.22 48.02 16.19
C ILE A 316 -36.94 47.79 17.02
N LYS A 317 -36.54 48.73 17.90
CA LYS A 317 -35.35 48.59 18.75
C LYS A 317 -35.42 47.33 19.64
N LYS A 318 -36.61 47.03 20.17
CA LYS A 318 -36.90 45.82 20.96
C LYS A 318 -36.78 44.54 20.11
N ALA A 319 -37.29 44.53 18.89
CA ALA A 319 -37.11 43.42 17.95
C ALA A 319 -35.63 43.18 17.60
N THR A 320 -34.81 44.24 17.46
CA THR A 320 -33.36 44.12 17.30
C THR A 320 -32.70 43.46 18.52
N GLN A 321 -33.07 43.87 19.73
CA GLN A 321 -32.56 43.26 20.96
C GLN A 321 -32.96 41.78 21.11
N ASP A 322 -34.19 41.42 20.77
CA ASP A 322 -34.67 40.04 20.87
C ASP A 322 -34.07 39.13 19.78
N LEU A 323 -33.83 39.65 18.57
CA LEU A 323 -33.07 38.93 17.54
C LEU A 323 -31.61 38.73 17.94
N GLN A 324 -30.95 39.74 18.54
CA GLN A 324 -29.59 39.59 19.04
C GLN A 324 -29.49 38.50 20.12
N LYS A 325 -30.44 38.44 21.06
CA LYS A 325 -30.50 37.36 22.07
C LYS A 325 -30.63 35.96 21.45
N LEU A 326 -31.39 35.83 20.37
CA LEU A 326 -31.51 34.56 19.63
C LEU A 326 -30.19 34.18 18.95
N ILE A 327 -29.52 35.13 18.32
CA ILE A 327 -28.18 34.96 17.74
C ILE A 327 -27.18 34.52 18.81
N ASP A 328 -27.10 35.24 19.93
CA ASP A 328 -26.16 34.97 21.02
C ASP A 328 -26.39 33.58 21.62
N ALA A 329 -27.66 33.19 21.85
CA ALA A 329 -28.01 31.88 22.37
C ALA A 329 -27.70 30.73 21.39
N ALA A 330 -27.94 30.93 20.09
CA ALA A 330 -27.57 29.95 19.06
C ALA A 330 -26.04 29.80 18.94
N LYS A 331 -25.31 30.92 19.03
CA LYS A 331 -23.85 30.99 18.98
C LYS A 331 -23.20 30.33 20.19
N GLU A 332 -23.72 30.58 21.39
CA GLU A 332 -23.27 29.92 22.61
C GLU A 332 -23.57 28.41 22.60
N LYS A 333 -24.73 27.99 22.10
CA LYS A 333 -25.02 26.56 21.89
C LYS A 333 -24.01 25.90 20.95
N ALA A 334 -23.64 26.56 19.85
CA ALA A 334 -22.60 26.08 18.94
C ALA A 334 -21.21 26.00 19.61
N LYS A 335 -20.84 27.00 20.45
CA LYS A 335 -19.61 26.96 21.27
C LYS A 335 -19.59 25.75 22.22
N GLN A 336 -20.72 25.46 22.88
CA GLN A 336 -20.85 24.33 23.80
C GLN A 336 -20.72 22.98 23.08
N GLU A 337 -21.34 22.83 21.91
CA GLU A 337 -21.20 21.62 21.09
C GLU A 337 -19.76 21.44 20.59
N PHE A 338 -19.11 22.50 20.09
CA PHE A 338 -17.69 22.49 19.74
C PHE A 338 -16.81 22.04 20.92
N ASN A 339 -16.98 22.65 22.09
CA ASN A 339 -16.17 22.35 23.27
C ASN A 339 -16.37 20.90 23.75
N SER A 340 -17.60 20.40 23.74
CA SER A 340 -17.92 19.00 24.07
C SER A 340 -17.23 18.02 23.10
N LYS A 341 -17.30 18.27 21.78
CA LYS A 341 -16.60 17.45 20.78
C LYS A 341 -15.08 17.56 20.94
N LYS A 342 -14.54 18.76 21.17
CA LYS A 342 -13.10 18.96 21.37
C LYS A 342 -12.59 18.22 22.61
N GLN A 343 -13.37 18.18 23.69
CA GLN A 343 -13.06 17.38 24.87
C GLN A 343 -13.17 15.86 24.61
N GLN A 344 -14.11 15.41 23.78
CA GLN A 344 -14.18 14.01 23.35
C GLN A 344 -12.92 13.60 22.56
N LEU A 345 -12.42 14.47 21.66
CA LEU A 345 -11.17 14.24 20.94
C LEU A 345 -9.95 14.19 21.89
N ASP A 346 -9.85 15.12 22.85
CA ASP A 346 -8.79 15.13 23.86
C ASP A 346 -8.76 13.83 24.69
N ASN A 347 -9.93 13.41 25.19
CA ASN A 347 -10.08 12.16 25.95
C ASN A 347 -9.69 10.94 25.09
N LEU A 348 -10.04 10.94 23.80
CA LEU A 348 -9.68 9.85 22.88
C LEU A 348 -8.17 9.81 22.60
N ILE A 349 -7.54 10.97 22.35
CA ILE A 349 -6.08 11.11 22.17
C ILE A 349 -5.32 10.64 23.42
N LYS A 350 -5.81 10.99 24.62
CA LYS A 350 -5.21 10.61 25.91
C LYS A 350 -5.56 9.18 26.37
N SER A 351 -6.47 8.49 25.70
CA SER A 351 -6.89 7.14 26.07
C SER A 351 -5.73 6.13 26.00
N ASN A 352 -5.78 5.10 26.85
CA ASN A 352 -4.85 3.98 26.79
C ASN A 352 -4.98 3.19 25.47
N GLU A 353 -6.18 3.15 24.87
CA GLU A 353 -6.42 2.50 23.58
C GLU A 353 -5.68 3.22 22.43
N ALA A 354 -5.59 4.55 22.49
CA ALA A 354 -4.81 5.37 21.56
C ALA A 354 -3.29 5.41 21.86
N LYS A 355 -2.76 4.62 22.81
CA LYS A 355 -1.35 4.71 23.20
C LYS A 355 -0.37 4.24 22.10
N ASN A 356 -0.75 3.20 21.35
CA ASN A 356 0.10 2.55 20.34
C ASN A 356 -0.45 2.78 18.91
N VAL A 357 -1.05 3.95 18.67
CA VAL A 357 -1.73 4.35 17.43
C VAL A 357 -1.10 5.65 16.94
N ASP A 358 -0.77 5.75 15.64
CA ASP A 358 -0.37 7.03 15.06
C ASP A 358 -1.56 8.00 15.05
N LYS A 359 -1.45 9.04 15.86
CA LYS A 359 -2.47 10.05 16.12
C LYS A 359 -1.95 11.47 15.95
N GLN A 360 -0.83 11.64 15.24
CA GLN A 360 -0.19 12.95 15.12
C GLN A 360 -1.11 13.96 14.43
N ALA A 361 -1.68 13.60 13.27
CA ALA A 361 -2.61 14.45 12.53
C ALA A 361 -3.85 14.86 13.35
N GLU A 362 -4.45 13.94 14.11
CA GLU A 362 -5.59 14.23 14.98
C GLU A 362 -5.22 15.09 16.20
N THR A 363 -3.98 14.96 16.69
CA THR A 363 -3.41 15.83 17.74
C THR A 363 -3.13 17.23 17.21
N ASP A 364 -2.66 17.36 15.97
CA ASP A 364 -2.44 18.65 15.31
C ASP A 364 -3.76 19.36 15.00
N ILE A 365 -4.82 18.63 14.61
CA ILE A 365 -6.19 19.17 14.52
C ILE A 365 -6.68 19.65 15.88
N PHE A 366 -6.54 18.84 16.94
CA PHE A 366 -6.92 19.24 18.29
C PHE A 366 -6.20 20.52 18.75
N ASN A 367 -4.89 20.62 18.52
CA ASN A 367 -4.11 21.79 18.92
C ASN A 367 -4.49 23.05 18.14
N ASN A 368 -4.62 22.96 16.81
CA ASN A 368 -4.75 24.12 15.94
C ASN A 368 -6.20 24.61 15.76
N THR A 369 -7.20 23.72 15.80
CA THR A 369 -8.61 24.11 15.68
C THR A 369 -9.11 24.69 17.00
N ASN A 370 -9.12 26.02 17.09
CA ASN A 370 -9.63 26.79 18.24
C ASN A 370 -10.71 27.79 17.81
N LEU A 371 -11.59 28.15 18.75
CA LEU A 371 -12.57 29.21 18.55
C LEU A 371 -11.96 30.60 18.79
N THR A 372 -12.54 31.61 18.15
CA THR A 372 -12.27 33.04 18.42
C THR A 372 -13.59 33.78 18.60
N ASP A 373 -13.58 34.91 19.31
CA ASP A 373 -14.81 35.71 19.50
C ASP A 373 -15.32 36.37 18.21
N LYS A 374 -14.53 36.33 17.13
CA LYS A 374 -14.91 36.78 15.78
C LYS A 374 -15.54 35.69 14.92
N ASP A 375 -15.47 34.42 15.32
CA ASP A 375 -16.05 33.31 14.57
C ASP A 375 -17.58 33.50 14.44
N LEU A 376 -18.13 33.25 13.26
CA LEU A 376 -19.58 33.20 13.03
C LEU A 376 -20.12 31.83 13.43
N ILE A 377 -21.44 31.68 13.60
CA ILE A 377 -22.11 30.40 13.92
C ILE A 377 -21.68 29.32 12.92
N LYS A 378 -21.62 29.68 11.62
CA LYS A 378 -21.16 28.83 10.53
C LYS A 378 -19.69 28.39 10.65
N ASP A 379 -18.82 29.24 11.19
CA ASP A 379 -17.41 28.90 11.41
C ASP A 379 -17.25 27.94 12.58
N ILE A 380 -18.05 28.13 13.64
CA ILE A 380 -18.10 27.23 14.80
C ILE A 380 -18.63 25.85 14.38
N GLU A 381 -19.71 25.78 13.59
CA GLU A 381 -20.20 24.53 12.96
C GLU A 381 -19.10 23.83 12.14
N SER A 382 -18.40 24.59 11.29
CA SER A 382 -17.32 24.08 10.43
C SER A 382 -16.15 23.52 11.25
N LYS A 383 -15.67 24.27 12.25
CA LYS A 383 -14.63 23.81 13.19
C LYS A 383 -15.07 22.58 14.00
N THR A 384 -16.35 22.50 14.36
CA THR A 384 -16.93 21.33 15.03
C THR A 384 -16.89 20.10 14.12
N LYS A 385 -17.22 20.27 12.84
CA LYS A 385 -17.11 19.21 11.81
C LYS A 385 -15.69 18.65 11.71
N THR A 386 -14.68 19.52 11.68
CA THR A 386 -13.26 19.12 11.64
C THR A 386 -12.87 18.26 12.86
N ILE A 387 -13.36 18.63 14.06
CA ILE A 387 -13.16 17.84 15.28
C ILE A 387 -13.90 16.50 15.20
N GLU A 388 -15.15 16.46 14.73
CA GLU A 388 -15.90 15.20 14.57
C GLU A 388 -15.21 14.20 13.64
N ASP A 389 -14.68 14.68 12.50
CA ASP A 389 -14.06 13.81 11.51
C ASP A 389 -12.67 13.33 11.98
N ALA A 390 -11.96 14.12 12.79
CA ALA A 390 -10.78 13.67 13.54
C ALA A 390 -11.12 12.59 14.59
N ILE A 391 -12.23 12.72 15.33
CA ILE A 391 -12.71 11.68 16.26
C ILE A 391 -12.98 10.38 15.50
N LYS A 392 -13.67 10.45 14.35
CA LYS A 392 -13.95 9.26 13.51
C LYS A 392 -12.65 8.61 13.00
N SER A 393 -11.69 9.41 12.54
CA SER A 393 -10.38 8.93 12.09
C SER A 393 -9.64 8.18 13.20
N LEU A 394 -9.45 8.81 14.36
CA LEU A 394 -8.75 8.20 15.49
C LEU A 394 -9.49 6.96 16.03
N THR A 395 -10.82 7.00 16.11
CA THR A 395 -11.64 5.84 16.52
C THR A 395 -11.44 4.66 15.55
N LYS A 396 -11.39 4.92 14.24
CA LYS A 396 -11.10 3.88 13.23
C LYS A 396 -9.70 3.32 13.44
N LYS A 397 -8.67 4.17 13.57
CA LYS A 397 -7.29 3.73 13.78
C LYS A 397 -7.11 2.89 15.06
N ILE A 398 -7.81 3.23 16.14
CA ILE A 398 -7.85 2.43 17.39
C ILE A 398 -8.46 1.05 17.11
N ASN A 399 -9.62 0.99 16.47
CA ASN A 399 -10.28 -0.28 16.13
C ASN A 399 -9.45 -1.13 15.15
N ASP A 400 -8.84 -0.53 14.13
CA ASP A 400 -7.95 -1.22 13.19
C ASP A 400 -6.73 -1.82 13.94
N LYS A 401 -6.17 -1.11 14.92
CA LYS A 401 -5.06 -1.61 15.75
C LYS A 401 -5.48 -2.69 16.75
N LYS A 402 -6.70 -2.59 17.30
CA LYS A 402 -7.31 -3.61 18.16
C LYS A 402 -7.55 -4.91 17.40
N ASN A 403 -8.22 -4.83 16.24
CA ASN A 403 -8.42 -5.96 15.32
C ASN A 403 -7.09 -6.62 14.92
N GLN A 404 -6.02 -5.83 14.69
CA GLN A 404 -4.69 -6.36 14.40
C GLN A 404 -4.10 -7.14 15.60
N LYS A 405 -4.32 -6.70 16.84
CA LYS A 405 -3.92 -7.44 18.05
C LYS A 405 -4.75 -8.72 18.23
N ASP A 406 -6.06 -8.64 18.06
CA ASP A 406 -6.98 -9.77 18.25
C ASP A 406 -6.72 -10.88 17.20
N ASN A 407 -6.40 -10.51 15.95
CA ASN A 407 -5.94 -11.45 14.93
C ASN A 407 -4.59 -12.11 15.29
N LEU A 408 -3.62 -11.36 15.83
CA LEU A 408 -2.35 -11.95 16.30
C LEU A 408 -2.57 -12.89 17.51
N LEU A 409 -3.52 -12.56 18.39
CA LEU A 409 -3.92 -13.44 19.49
C LEU A 409 -4.59 -14.72 18.99
N LYS A 410 -5.38 -14.63 17.91
CA LYS A 410 -5.95 -15.80 17.23
C LYS A 410 -4.86 -16.66 16.58
N ASP A 411 -3.94 -16.06 15.82
CA ASP A 411 -2.81 -16.76 15.20
C ASP A 411 -1.92 -17.47 16.24
N PHE A 412 -1.71 -16.86 17.40
CA PHE A 412 -1.06 -17.51 18.54
C PHE A 412 -1.84 -18.74 19.02
N ASN A 413 -3.15 -18.58 19.27
CA ASN A 413 -3.98 -19.66 19.80
C ASN A 413 -4.15 -20.83 18.81
N ASP A 414 -4.25 -20.55 17.51
CA ASP A 414 -4.28 -21.58 16.46
C ASP A 414 -2.95 -22.34 16.40
N ALA A 415 -1.81 -21.63 16.47
CA ALA A 415 -0.49 -22.26 16.51
C ALA A 415 -0.25 -23.07 17.81
N LYS A 416 -0.69 -22.55 18.95
CA LYS A 416 -0.67 -23.22 20.26
C LYS A 416 -1.47 -24.52 20.20
N LYS A 417 -2.69 -24.46 19.63
CA LYS A 417 -3.53 -25.64 19.43
C LYS A 417 -2.88 -26.66 18.50
N GLN A 418 -2.27 -26.24 17.38
CA GLN A 418 -1.54 -27.14 16.49
C GLN A 418 -0.40 -27.88 17.21
N LEU A 419 0.36 -27.19 18.07
CA LEU A 419 1.41 -27.81 18.88
C LEU A 419 0.83 -28.79 19.91
N GLU A 420 -0.23 -28.39 20.62
CA GLU A 420 -0.93 -29.26 21.56
C GLU A 420 -1.52 -30.52 20.92
N ASP A 421 -2.18 -30.39 19.77
CA ASP A 421 -2.78 -31.51 19.04
C ASP A 421 -1.70 -32.44 18.46
N LEU A 422 -0.54 -31.90 18.04
CA LEU A 422 0.61 -32.70 17.60
C LEU A 422 1.25 -33.48 18.76
N ILE A 423 1.42 -32.87 19.94
CA ILE A 423 1.88 -33.56 21.17
C ILE A 423 0.92 -34.70 21.56
N LYS A 424 -0.39 -34.47 21.46
CA LYS A 424 -1.43 -35.45 21.81
C LYS A 424 -1.59 -36.57 20.76
N SER A 425 -1.08 -36.40 19.55
CA SER A 425 -1.17 -37.39 18.47
C SER A 425 -0.48 -38.72 18.82
N GLN A 426 -0.89 -39.83 18.20
CA GLN A 426 -0.32 -41.14 18.49
C GLN A 426 1.17 -41.25 18.12
N ASP A 427 1.61 -40.54 17.08
CA ASP A 427 3.03 -40.44 16.72
C ASP A 427 3.79 -39.46 17.63
N GLY A 428 3.14 -38.37 18.09
CA GLY A 428 3.71 -37.45 19.08
C GLY A 428 3.98 -38.12 20.43
N GLN A 429 3.12 -39.04 20.85
CA GLN A 429 3.30 -39.87 22.05
C GLN A 429 4.46 -40.89 21.94
N LYS A 430 5.07 -41.06 20.75
CA LYS A 430 6.21 -41.95 20.51
C LYS A 430 7.58 -41.25 20.54
N VAL A 431 7.62 -39.95 20.75
CA VAL A 431 8.86 -39.15 20.78
C VAL A 431 8.96 -38.29 22.04
N ASP A 432 10.15 -37.74 22.31
CA ASP A 432 10.34 -36.80 23.42
C ASP A 432 9.63 -35.46 23.14
N THR A 433 8.51 -35.25 23.83
CA THR A 433 7.72 -34.01 23.78
C THR A 433 8.15 -32.98 24.84
N SER A 434 9.19 -33.21 25.64
CA SER A 434 9.61 -32.35 26.75
C SER A 434 9.81 -30.88 26.32
N LYS A 435 10.59 -30.65 25.26
CA LYS A 435 10.85 -29.31 24.69
C LYS A 435 9.58 -28.65 24.15
N ALA A 436 8.68 -29.42 23.54
CA ALA A 436 7.42 -28.92 22.99
C ALA A 436 6.47 -28.44 24.12
N ASN A 437 6.36 -29.23 25.19
CA ASN A 437 5.64 -28.86 26.41
C ASN A 437 6.29 -27.64 27.12
N GLN A 438 7.62 -27.57 27.14
CA GLN A 438 8.34 -26.42 27.72
C GLN A 438 8.10 -25.14 26.91
N SER A 439 8.05 -25.21 25.58
CA SER A 439 7.67 -24.06 24.74
C SER A 439 6.22 -23.61 24.98
N LEU A 440 5.28 -24.53 25.22
CA LEU A 440 3.90 -24.20 25.61
C LEU A 440 3.81 -23.47 26.96
N GLN A 441 4.65 -23.85 27.94
CA GLN A 441 4.71 -23.18 29.25
C GLN A 441 5.38 -21.81 29.16
N ASN A 442 6.52 -21.71 28.48
CA ASN A 442 7.34 -20.50 28.45
C ASN A 442 6.73 -19.36 27.61
N ASN A 443 5.92 -19.68 26.59
CA ASN A 443 5.37 -18.70 25.63
C ASN A 443 3.88 -18.40 25.88
N ASN A 444 3.45 -18.30 27.14
CA ASN A 444 2.05 -18.04 27.47
C ASN A 444 1.72 -16.54 27.36
N VAL A 445 0.99 -16.14 26.31
CA VAL A 445 0.51 -14.77 26.08
C VAL A 445 -1.01 -14.65 26.18
N ASP A 446 -1.47 -13.44 26.46
CA ASP A 446 -2.85 -13.10 26.81
C ASP A 446 -3.30 -11.73 26.24
N ALA A 447 -4.50 -11.28 26.61
CA ALA A 447 -5.02 -9.97 26.20
C ALA A 447 -4.21 -8.77 26.73
N SER A 448 -3.39 -8.92 27.78
CA SER A 448 -2.53 -7.85 28.31
C SER A 448 -1.18 -7.72 27.57
N SER A 449 -0.66 -8.84 27.06
CA SER A 449 0.63 -8.98 26.35
C SER A 449 0.80 -7.99 25.18
N THR A 450 2.03 -7.55 24.89
CA THR A 450 2.33 -6.63 23.78
C THR A 450 2.29 -7.34 22.41
N THR A 451 2.16 -6.56 21.33
CA THR A 451 2.20 -7.07 19.95
C THR A 451 3.44 -7.92 19.68
N ASP A 452 4.61 -7.44 20.12
CA ASP A 452 5.89 -8.10 19.86
C ASP A 452 6.08 -9.35 20.73
N GLN A 453 5.53 -9.35 21.95
CA GLN A 453 5.45 -10.55 22.79
C GLN A 453 4.57 -11.63 22.13
N ILE A 454 3.42 -11.26 21.58
CA ILE A 454 2.52 -12.19 20.87
C ILE A 454 3.19 -12.73 19.60
N ILE A 455 3.89 -11.90 18.83
CA ILE A 455 4.62 -12.31 17.61
C ILE A 455 5.76 -13.27 17.95
N ASN A 456 6.60 -12.95 18.95
CA ASN A 456 7.69 -13.84 19.38
C ASN A 456 7.15 -15.17 19.92
N ALA A 457 6.14 -15.14 20.79
CA ALA A 457 5.49 -16.34 21.33
C ALA A 457 4.92 -17.23 20.21
N THR A 458 4.23 -16.64 19.23
CA THR A 458 3.70 -17.35 18.06
C THR A 458 4.83 -17.97 17.23
N THR A 459 5.97 -17.29 17.10
CA THR A 459 7.11 -17.75 16.31
C THR A 459 7.82 -18.92 16.98
N GLU A 460 8.10 -18.86 18.29
CA GLU A 460 8.70 -19.97 19.04
C GLU A 460 7.76 -21.17 19.17
N ILE A 461 6.44 -20.96 19.27
CA ILE A 461 5.45 -22.05 19.20
C ILE A 461 5.46 -22.72 17.82
N LYS A 462 5.39 -21.96 16.72
CA LYS A 462 5.43 -22.53 15.35
C LYS A 462 6.73 -23.30 15.08
N LYS A 463 7.85 -22.79 15.58
CA LYS A 463 9.17 -23.45 15.53
C LYS A 463 9.20 -24.74 16.35
N ALA A 464 8.64 -24.74 17.57
CA ALA A 464 8.49 -25.94 18.39
C ALA A 464 7.60 -27.02 17.71
N THR A 465 6.55 -26.62 16.98
CA THR A 465 5.74 -27.53 16.16
C THR A 465 6.57 -28.16 15.04
N GLN A 466 7.37 -27.36 14.32
CA GLN A 466 8.26 -27.87 13.27
C GLN A 466 9.34 -28.81 13.81
N ASP A 467 9.93 -28.50 14.97
CA ASP A 467 10.97 -29.33 15.58
C ASP A 467 10.40 -30.62 16.19
N LEU A 468 9.18 -30.61 16.73
CA LEU A 468 8.46 -31.83 17.12
C LEU A 468 8.10 -32.70 15.90
N GLN A 469 7.64 -32.09 14.81
CA GLN A 469 7.35 -32.83 13.57
C GLN A 469 8.60 -33.53 13.03
N LYS A 470 9.77 -32.87 13.00
CA LYS A 470 11.05 -33.50 12.61
C LYS A 470 11.42 -34.69 13.50
N LEU A 471 11.14 -34.64 14.80
CA LEU A 471 11.37 -35.77 15.71
C LEU A 471 10.43 -36.94 15.40
N ILE A 472 9.15 -36.66 15.14
CA ILE A 472 8.16 -37.66 14.70
C ILE A 472 8.62 -38.31 13.39
N ASP A 473 8.96 -37.50 12.38
CA ASP A 473 9.37 -37.98 11.05
C ASP A 473 10.63 -38.85 11.14
N ALA A 474 11.64 -38.43 11.91
CA ALA A 474 12.87 -39.20 12.11
C ALA A 474 12.63 -40.52 12.87
N ALA A 475 11.76 -40.54 13.88
CA ALA A 475 11.38 -41.77 14.58
C ALA A 475 10.60 -42.72 13.65
N LYS A 476 9.71 -42.17 12.82
CA LYS A 476 8.89 -42.89 11.85
C LYS A 476 9.73 -43.48 10.72
N ASP A 477 10.71 -42.76 10.21
CA ASP A 477 11.65 -43.27 9.22
C ASP A 477 12.60 -44.32 9.81
N LYS A 478 13.01 -44.19 11.09
CA LYS A 478 13.74 -45.26 11.78
C LYS A 478 12.91 -46.53 11.93
N ALA A 479 11.62 -46.42 12.26
CA ALA A 479 10.72 -47.56 12.30
C ALA A 479 10.54 -48.22 10.92
N LYS A 480 10.43 -47.44 9.83
CA LYS A 480 10.42 -47.97 8.44
C LYS A 480 11.73 -48.69 8.09
N GLN A 481 12.88 -48.18 8.50
CA GLN A 481 14.18 -48.82 8.26
C GLN A 481 14.28 -50.17 8.96
N ASP A 482 13.86 -50.26 10.22
CA ASP A 482 13.85 -51.50 10.99
C ASP A 482 12.87 -52.53 10.38
N PHE A 483 11.64 -52.10 10.05
CA PHE A 483 10.68 -52.92 9.29
C PHE A 483 11.27 -53.48 8.00
N ASN A 484 11.88 -52.62 7.17
CA ASN A 484 12.45 -53.04 5.89
C ASN A 484 13.65 -53.99 6.09
N SER A 485 14.48 -53.78 7.11
CA SER A 485 15.60 -54.67 7.43
C SER A 485 15.11 -56.06 7.85
N LYS A 486 14.11 -56.14 8.74
CA LYS A 486 13.47 -57.40 9.14
C LYS A 486 12.76 -58.06 7.95
N LYS A 487 12.05 -57.29 7.12
CA LYS A 487 11.37 -57.82 5.93
C LYS A 487 12.35 -58.40 4.91
N GLN A 488 13.54 -57.80 4.73
CA GLN A 488 14.60 -58.40 3.91
C GLN A 488 15.18 -59.67 4.55
N GLN A 489 15.40 -59.71 5.87
CA GLN A 489 15.84 -60.93 6.56
C GLN A 489 14.87 -62.10 6.36
N LEU A 490 13.56 -61.83 6.36
CA LEU A 490 12.54 -62.85 6.06
C LEU A 490 12.57 -63.29 4.58
N ASP A 491 12.73 -62.36 3.64
CA ASP A 491 12.88 -62.64 2.20
C ASP A 491 14.09 -63.53 1.91
N ASP A 492 15.25 -63.18 2.48
CA ASP A 492 16.51 -63.91 2.35
C ASP A 492 16.39 -65.32 2.95
N LEU A 493 15.71 -65.46 4.10
CA LEU A 493 15.46 -66.75 4.73
C LEU A 493 14.47 -67.61 3.93
N ILE A 494 13.41 -67.04 3.37
CA ILE A 494 12.47 -67.73 2.46
C ILE A 494 13.19 -68.21 1.20
N LYS A 495 14.13 -67.43 0.67
CA LYS A 495 14.92 -67.75 -0.54
C LYS A 495 16.11 -68.68 -0.28
N SER A 496 16.51 -68.89 0.97
CA SER A 496 17.61 -69.77 1.34
C SER A 496 17.39 -71.22 0.88
N ASN A 497 18.47 -71.88 0.43
CA ASN A 497 18.47 -73.32 0.13
C ASN A 497 18.12 -74.15 1.37
N GLU A 498 18.43 -73.70 2.59
CA GLU A 498 18.08 -74.42 3.81
C GLU A 498 16.55 -74.43 4.04
N ALA A 499 15.84 -73.42 3.53
CA ALA A 499 14.38 -73.32 3.54
C ALA A 499 13.70 -74.02 2.35
N LYS A 500 14.41 -74.81 1.55
CA LYS A 500 13.87 -75.43 0.34
C LYS A 500 12.89 -76.57 0.62
N ASP A 501 13.22 -77.44 1.59
CA ASP A 501 12.51 -78.69 1.87
C ASP A 501 11.69 -78.63 3.18
N VAL A 502 11.17 -77.44 3.52
CA VAL A 502 10.27 -77.16 4.66
C VAL A 502 9.02 -76.41 4.18
N ASP A 503 7.88 -76.62 4.86
CA ASP A 503 6.68 -75.83 4.58
C ASP A 503 6.83 -74.40 5.12
N LYS A 504 7.06 -73.47 4.20
CA LYS A 504 7.22 -72.03 4.44
C LYS A 504 6.07 -71.20 3.86
N GLN A 505 4.94 -71.82 3.49
CA GLN A 505 3.82 -71.10 2.90
C GLN A 505 3.24 -70.02 3.85
N PRO A 506 3.00 -70.29 5.15
CA PRO A 506 2.47 -69.27 6.07
C PRO A 506 3.39 -68.04 6.21
N GLU A 507 4.69 -68.24 6.29
CA GLU A 507 5.68 -67.17 6.41
C GLU A 507 5.85 -66.39 5.09
N THR A 508 5.69 -67.07 3.94
CA THR A 508 5.64 -66.45 2.62
C THR A 508 4.39 -65.57 2.47
N ASP A 509 3.25 -66.01 2.97
CA ASP A 509 2.01 -65.23 2.97
C ASP A 509 2.09 -64.02 3.94
N ILE A 510 2.76 -64.17 5.09
CA ILE A 510 3.06 -63.04 5.98
C ILE A 510 3.97 -62.03 5.28
N PHE A 511 5.04 -62.48 4.62
CA PHE A 511 5.94 -61.61 3.85
C PHE A 511 5.19 -60.85 2.74
N ASN A 512 4.36 -61.54 1.95
CA ASN A 512 3.65 -60.93 0.83
C ASN A 512 2.61 -59.89 1.30
N ASN A 513 1.83 -60.21 2.32
CA ASN A 513 0.69 -59.37 2.73
C ASN A 513 1.10 -58.23 3.69
N THR A 514 2.12 -58.41 4.52
CA THR A 514 2.55 -57.39 5.50
C THR A 514 3.36 -56.30 4.81
N ASN A 515 2.72 -55.18 4.47
CA ASN A 515 3.35 -54.02 3.83
C ASN A 515 3.05 -52.71 4.58
N LEU A 516 3.95 -51.73 4.44
CA LEU A 516 3.73 -50.40 4.97
C LEU A 516 2.87 -49.56 4.02
N THR A 517 2.03 -48.69 4.58
CA THR A 517 1.26 -47.69 3.84
C THR A 517 1.73 -46.28 4.22
N GLY A 518 1.47 -45.29 3.36
CA GLY A 518 1.83 -43.89 3.65
C GLY A 518 1.14 -43.29 4.88
N ASN A 519 0.06 -43.91 5.35
CA ASN A 519 -0.74 -43.44 6.49
C ASN A 519 -0.46 -44.20 7.80
N ASP A 520 0.34 -45.27 7.77
CA ASP A 520 0.67 -46.07 8.96
C ASP A 520 1.29 -45.17 10.05
N LEU A 521 0.89 -45.34 11.31
CA LEU A 521 1.49 -44.68 12.46
C LEU A 521 2.76 -45.43 12.91
N ILE A 522 3.62 -44.80 13.72
CA ILE A 522 4.83 -45.42 14.28
C ILE A 522 4.48 -46.75 14.97
N LYS A 523 3.37 -46.77 15.73
CA LYS A 523 2.84 -47.98 16.38
C LYS A 523 2.40 -49.07 15.41
N ASP A 524 1.84 -48.70 14.25
CA ASP A 524 1.41 -49.67 13.24
C ASP A 524 2.62 -50.29 12.54
N ILE A 525 3.66 -49.48 12.29
CA ILE A 525 4.94 -49.94 11.74
C ILE A 525 5.62 -50.90 12.73
N GLU A 526 5.75 -50.54 14.01
CA GLU A 526 6.25 -51.43 15.08
C GLU A 526 5.49 -52.76 15.12
N SER A 527 4.16 -52.73 15.07
CA SER A 527 3.33 -53.94 15.10
C SER A 527 3.55 -54.81 13.86
N LYS A 528 3.70 -54.21 12.68
CA LYS A 528 4.01 -54.93 11.43
C LYS A 528 5.43 -55.50 11.45
N THR A 529 6.41 -54.80 12.04
CA THR A 529 7.77 -55.32 12.26
C THR A 529 7.70 -56.56 13.13
N LYS A 530 6.93 -56.54 14.22
CA LYS A 530 6.84 -57.70 15.12
C LYS A 530 6.24 -58.93 14.43
N THR A 531 5.20 -58.77 13.61
CA THR A 531 4.66 -59.86 12.78
C THR A 531 5.70 -60.48 11.84
N ILE A 532 6.62 -59.67 11.29
CA ILE A 532 7.74 -60.16 10.47
C ILE A 532 8.77 -60.91 11.33
N GLU A 533 9.12 -60.40 12.52
CA GLU A 533 10.04 -61.11 13.43
C GLU A 533 9.52 -62.49 13.84
N ASP A 534 8.24 -62.59 14.20
CA ASP A 534 7.62 -63.84 14.64
C ASP A 534 7.60 -64.89 13.49
N ALA A 535 7.48 -64.42 12.24
CA ALA A 535 7.62 -65.28 11.05
C ALA A 535 9.08 -65.72 10.80
N ILE A 536 10.08 -64.86 11.05
CA ILE A 536 11.50 -65.25 10.99
C ILE A 536 11.80 -66.33 12.03
N GLU A 537 11.32 -66.18 13.28
CA GLU A 537 11.52 -67.16 14.35
C GLU A 537 10.85 -68.50 14.00
N SER A 538 9.62 -68.48 13.49
CA SER A 538 8.90 -69.67 13.00
C SER A 538 9.66 -70.41 11.90
N LEU A 539 10.08 -69.70 10.84
CA LEU A 539 10.78 -70.33 9.70
C LEU A 539 12.17 -70.85 10.10
N THR A 540 12.90 -70.10 10.93
CA THR A 540 14.21 -70.53 11.47
C THR A 540 14.07 -71.83 12.25
N LYS A 541 13.02 -71.95 13.09
CA LYS A 541 12.75 -73.18 13.82
C LYS A 541 12.46 -74.35 12.88
N LYS A 542 11.58 -74.19 11.89
CA LYS A 542 11.24 -75.24 10.90
C LYS A 542 12.48 -75.77 10.17
N ILE A 543 13.41 -74.90 9.81
CA ILE A 543 14.69 -75.27 9.17
C ILE A 543 15.54 -76.14 10.10
N ASN A 544 15.68 -75.75 11.37
CA ASN A 544 16.43 -76.52 12.37
C ASN A 544 15.77 -77.89 12.65
N ASP A 545 14.45 -77.94 12.88
CA ASP A 545 13.70 -79.19 13.11
C ASP A 545 13.90 -80.18 11.93
N LYS A 546 13.94 -79.67 10.69
CA LYS A 546 14.20 -80.46 9.46
C LYS A 546 15.65 -80.93 9.37
N LYS A 547 16.62 -80.09 9.75
CA LYS A 547 18.05 -80.39 9.74
C LYS A 547 18.43 -81.46 10.76
N ASP A 548 17.87 -81.39 11.97
CA ASP A 548 18.02 -82.44 13.00
C ASP A 548 17.42 -83.78 12.53
N SER A 549 16.26 -83.76 11.87
CA SER A 549 15.66 -84.97 11.28
C SER A 549 16.60 -85.63 10.25
N LEU A 550 17.27 -84.85 9.40
CA LEU A 550 18.23 -85.38 8.41
C LEU A 550 19.54 -85.86 9.05
N LEU A 551 20.02 -85.20 10.10
CA LEU A 551 21.22 -85.62 10.83
C LEU A 551 21.00 -86.96 11.56
N ASN A 552 19.79 -87.24 12.02
CA ASN A 552 19.41 -88.55 12.53
C ASN A 552 19.42 -89.62 11.40
N ASP A 553 18.86 -89.31 10.24
CA ASP A 553 18.85 -90.19 9.06
C ASP A 553 20.28 -90.54 8.57
N PHE A 554 21.20 -89.57 8.66
CA PHE A 554 22.63 -89.76 8.45
C PHE A 554 23.25 -90.71 9.49
N ASN A 555 23.04 -90.44 10.79
CA ASN A 555 23.63 -91.23 11.87
C ASN A 555 23.17 -92.69 11.83
N ASP A 556 21.91 -92.92 11.48
CA ASP A 556 21.33 -94.26 11.34
C ASP A 556 21.90 -95.03 10.14
N ALA A 557 22.22 -94.32 9.04
CA ALA A 557 22.94 -94.88 7.90
C ALA A 557 24.42 -95.16 8.24
N LYS A 558 25.09 -94.22 8.92
CA LYS A 558 26.49 -94.34 9.39
C LYS A 558 26.66 -95.57 10.29
N LYS A 559 25.71 -95.77 11.21
CA LYS A 559 25.64 -96.94 12.09
C LYS A 559 25.47 -98.24 11.31
N LYS A 560 24.53 -98.31 10.35
CA LYS A 560 24.33 -99.51 9.51
C LYS A 560 25.60 -99.90 8.72
N LEU A 561 26.35 -98.91 8.22
CA LEU A 561 27.65 -99.17 7.57
C LEU A 561 28.69 -99.68 8.58
N GLN A 562 28.77 -99.08 9.77
CA GLN A 562 29.67 -99.49 10.84
C GLN A 562 29.39 -100.94 11.32
N ASP A 563 28.11 -101.28 11.51
CA ASP A 563 27.67 -102.61 11.92
C ASP A 563 27.97 -103.67 10.84
N LEU A 564 27.84 -103.31 9.55
CA LEU A 564 28.16 -104.21 8.43
C LEU A 564 29.68 -104.46 8.30
N ILE A 565 30.51 -103.42 8.44
CA ILE A 565 31.99 -103.54 8.48
C ILE A 565 32.42 -104.44 9.64
N ASN A 566 31.82 -104.28 10.81
CA ASN A 566 32.14 -105.04 12.01
C ASN A 566 31.61 -106.48 12.00
N SER A 567 30.71 -106.83 11.08
CA SER A 567 30.12 -108.18 10.97
C SER A 567 31.15 -109.26 10.65
N GLN A 568 30.87 -110.52 10.99
CA GLN A 568 31.81 -111.62 10.77
C GLN A 568 32.08 -111.91 9.28
N ASP A 569 31.13 -111.60 8.40
CA ASP A 569 31.33 -111.65 6.94
C ASP A 569 32.02 -110.38 6.43
N GLY A 570 31.74 -109.20 7.01
CA GLY A 570 32.43 -107.94 6.69
C GLY A 570 33.94 -108.00 6.96
N GLN A 571 34.34 -108.66 8.06
CA GLN A 571 35.75 -108.92 8.40
C GLN A 571 36.46 -109.89 7.43
N LYS A 572 35.76 -110.46 6.44
CA LYS A 572 36.32 -111.36 5.41
C LYS A 572 36.52 -110.72 4.04
N VAL A 573 36.17 -109.44 3.88
CA VAL A 573 36.36 -108.69 2.63
C VAL A 573 37.17 -107.42 2.86
N ASP A 574 37.64 -106.80 1.78
CA ASP A 574 38.30 -105.49 1.88
C ASP A 574 37.28 -104.40 2.27
N THR A 575 37.36 -103.97 3.53
CA THR A 575 36.55 -102.88 4.08
C THR A 575 37.21 -101.50 3.94
N SER A 576 38.36 -101.37 3.26
CA SER A 576 39.11 -100.12 3.15
C SER A 576 38.27 -98.96 2.62
N LYS A 577 37.55 -99.17 1.52
CA LYS A 577 36.65 -98.18 0.89
C LYS A 577 35.47 -97.82 1.80
N ALA A 578 34.91 -98.80 2.51
CA ALA A 578 33.79 -98.57 3.42
C ALA A 578 34.21 -97.74 4.65
N ASN A 579 35.39 -98.02 5.22
CA ASN A 579 36.00 -97.20 6.27
C ASN A 579 36.38 -95.80 5.76
N GLN A 580 36.90 -95.68 4.53
CA GLN A 580 37.18 -94.39 3.91
C GLN A 580 35.89 -93.56 3.70
N SER A 581 34.78 -94.19 3.31
CA SER A 581 33.47 -93.53 3.25
C SER A 581 32.99 -93.03 4.61
N LEU A 582 33.19 -93.78 5.70
CA LEU A 582 32.88 -93.33 7.07
C LEU A 582 33.74 -92.15 7.55
N GLN A 583 35.00 -92.07 7.09
CA GLN A 583 35.92 -90.97 7.43
C GLN A 583 35.64 -89.71 6.60
N ASN A 584 35.47 -89.86 5.28
CA ASN A 584 35.30 -88.73 4.36
C ASN A 584 33.91 -88.06 4.48
N ASN A 585 32.87 -88.83 4.80
CA ASN A 585 31.50 -88.32 4.94
C ASN A 585 31.18 -88.11 6.43
N ASN A 586 31.73 -87.06 7.04
CA ASN A 586 31.40 -86.67 8.40
C ASN A 586 30.64 -85.33 8.40
N VAL A 587 29.40 -85.35 8.91
CA VAL A 587 28.54 -84.18 9.08
C VAL A 587 28.08 -84.04 10.53
N ASP A 588 27.72 -82.82 10.91
CA ASP A 588 27.34 -82.41 12.25
C ASP A 588 26.25 -81.31 12.22
N ALA A 589 25.93 -80.74 13.39
CA ALA A 589 24.93 -79.67 13.51
C ALA A 589 25.32 -78.35 12.78
N SER A 590 26.57 -78.16 12.35
CA SER A 590 26.98 -77.01 11.53
C SER A 590 26.74 -77.24 10.03
N SER A 591 26.72 -78.50 9.59
CA SER A 591 26.58 -78.89 8.18
C SER A 591 25.23 -78.47 7.57
N THR A 592 25.19 -78.14 6.28
CA THR A 592 23.94 -77.72 5.61
C THR A 592 23.05 -78.91 5.24
N THR A 593 21.77 -78.64 4.98
CA THR A 593 20.77 -79.63 4.53
C THR A 593 21.28 -80.50 3.36
N ASP A 594 21.81 -79.87 2.30
CA ASP A 594 22.35 -80.57 1.13
C ASP A 594 23.61 -81.40 1.47
N GLN A 595 24.48 -80.91 2.36
CA GLN A 595 25.67 -81.66 2.80
C GLN A 595 25.28 -82.93 3.56
N ILE A 596 24.31 -82.84 4.48
CA ILE A 596 23.81 -83.98 5.25
C ILE A 596 23.13 -85.01 4.33
N ILE A 597 22.31 -84.56 3.37
CA ILE A 597 21.66 -85.43 2.38
C ILE A 597 22.72 -86.15 1.52
N ASN A 598 23.71 -85.42 1.00
CA ASN A 598 24.74 -86.01 0.14
C ASN A 598 25.62 -87.02 0.88
N ALA A 599 26.08 -86.69 2.09
CA ALA A 599 26.81 -87.59 2.97
C ALA A 599 26.00 -88.86 3.31
N THR A 600 24.70 -88.70 3.58
CA THR A 600 23.78 -89.82 3.84
C THR A 600 23.67 -90.76 2.63
N ASN A 601 23.60 -90.21 1.43
CA ASN A 601 23.48 -91.00 0.19
C ASN A 601 24.77 -91.78 -0.13
N GLU A 602 25.95 -91.16 0.01
CA GLU A 602 27.22 -91.86 -0.19
C GLU A 602 27.48 -92.94 0.88
N ILE A 603 27.04 -92.73 2.13
CA ILE A 603 27.07 -93.76 3.18
C ILE A 603 26.10 -94.92 2.87
N LYS A 604 24.85 -94.63 2.45
CA LYS A 604 23.87 -95.65 2.03
C LYS A 604 24.41 -96.48 0.84
N LYS A 605 25.05 -95.83 -0.13
CA LYS A 605 25.72 -96.44 -1.29
C LYS A 605 26.92 -97.30 -0.90
N ALA A 606 27.82 -96.80 -0.05
CA ALA A 606 28.95 -97.58 0.48
C ALA A 606 28.49 -98.84 1.25
N THR A 607 27.34 -98.77 1.94
CA THR A 607 26.71 -99.94 2.57
C THR A 607 26.27 -100.98 1.55
N GLN A 608 25.62 -100.55 0.46
CA GLN A 608 25.22 -101.46 -0.63
C GLN A 608 26.42 -102.07 -1.35
N ASP A 609 27.50 -101.32 -1.59
CA ASP A 609 28.69 -101.82 -2.27
C ASP A 609 29.52 -102.77 -1.39
N LEU A 610 29.58 -102.53 -0.08
CA LEU A 610 30.15 -103.50 0.87
C LEU A 610 29.32 -104.79 0.94
N GLN A 611 27.98 -104.70 0.94
CA GLN A 611 27.13 -105.89 0.91
C GLN A 611 27.36 -106.73 -0.36
N LYS A 612 27.49 -106.10 -1.54
CA LYS A 612 27.83 -106.81 -2.79
C LYS A 612 29.19 -107.53 -2.71
N LEU A 613 30.19 -106.92 -2.07
CA LEU A 613 31.50 -107.55 -1.85
C LEU A 613 31.40 -108.75 -0.92
N ILE A 614 30.63 -108.65 0.17
CA ILE A 614 30.32 -109.76 1.08
C ILE A 614 29.63 -110.89 0.31
N ASP A 615 28.56 -110.59 -0.43
CA ASP A 615 27.78 -111.57 -1.16
C ASP A 615 28.63 -112.29 -2.23
N ALA A 616 29.48 -111.55 -2.96
CA ALA A 616 30.39 -112.12 -3.95
C ALA A 616 31.51 -112.98 -3.33
N ALA A 617 32.12 -112.55 -2.21
CA ALA A 617 33.11 -113.35 -1.50
C ALA A 617 32.48 -114.63 -0.92
N LYS A 618 31.24 -114.53 -0.43
CA LYS A 618 30.45 -115.65 0.08
C LYS A 618 30.06 -116.64 -1.01
N GLU A 619 29.75 -116.16 -2.21
CA GLU A 619 29.53 -117.03 -3.37
C GLU A 619 30.82 -117.69 -3.87
N ASN A 620 31.93 -116.96 -3.93
CA ASN A 620 33.24 -117.54 -4.25
C ASN A 620 33.64 -118.65 -3.26
N ALA A 621 33.40 -118.45 -1.95
CA ALA A 621 33.64 -119.47 -0.94
C ALA A 621 32.78 -120.74 -1.15
N LYS A 622 31.50 -120.59 -1.57
CA LYS A 622 30.65 -121.74 -1.96
C LYS A 622 31.19 -122.45 -3.20
N GLN A 623 31.64 -121.70 -4.21
CA GLN A 623 32.22 -122.27 -5.43
C GLN A 623 33.51 -123.04 -5.14
N GLU A 624 34.39 -122.52 -4.28
CA GLU A 624 35.56 -123.25 -3.82
C GLU A 624 35.17 -124.48 -3.00
N PHE A 625 34.23 -124.38 -2.05
CA PHE A 625 33.71 -125.53 -1.31
C PHE A 625 33.22 -126.64 -2.24
N ASN A 626 32.35 -126.29 -3.21
CA ASN A 626 31.79 -127.24 -4.17
C ASN A 626 32.87 -127.85 -5.06
N SER A 627 33.82 -127.04 -5.54
CA SER A 627 34.95 -127.50 -6.36
C SER A 627 35.87 -128.46 -5.60
N LYS A 628 36.25 -128.14 -4.35
CA LYS A 628 37.03 -129.03 -3.48
C LYS A 628 36.23 -130.29 -3.12
N LYS A 629 34.92 -130.17 -2.88
CA LYS A 629 34.07 -131.33 -2.59
C LYS A 629 33.98 -132.27 -3.79
N GLN A 630 33.91 -131.75 -5.02
CA GLN A 630 34.02 -132.56 -6.23
C GLN A 630 35.42 -133.17 -6.40
N GLN A 631 36.50 -132.41 -6.16
CA GLN A 631 37.87 -132.95 -6.20
C GLN A 631 38.07 -134.12 -5.23
N LEU A 632 37.48 -134.07 -4.02
CA LEU A 632 37.52 -135.17 -3.06
C LEU A 632 36.75 -136.41 -3.57
N ASP A 633 35.56 -136.21 -4.13
CA ASP A 633 34.75 -137.26 -4.75
C ASP A 633 35.50 -137.96 -5.90
N ASP A 634 36.08 -137.16 -6.81
CA ASP A 634 36.86 -137.64 -7.94
C ASP A 634 38.12 -138.40 -7.48
N LEU A 635 38.81 -137.91 -6.43
CA LEU A 635 39.99 -138.58 -5.88
C LEU A 635 39.62 -139.91 -5.20
N ILE A 636 38.52 -139.96 -4.44
CA ILE A 636 37.98 -141.19 -3.83
C ILE A 636 37.61 -142.21 -4.91
N LYS A 637 37.05 -141.76 -6.04
CA LYS A 637 36.65 -142.60 -7.19
C LYS A 637 37.83 -143.00 -8.10
N SER A 638 38.99 -142.36 -7.95
CA SER A 638 40.15 -142.57 -8.84
C SER A 638 40.74 -144.00 -8.76
N ASN A 639 41.38 -144.43 -9.85
CA ASN A 639 42.16 -145.68 -9.87
C ASN A 639 43.48 -145.57 -9.08
N GLU A 640 43.97 -144.37 -8.77
CA GLU A 640 45.18 -144.17 -7.95
C GLU A 640 44.88 -144.39 -6.47
N ALA A 641 43.69 -143.98 -6.02
CA ALA A 641 43.17 -144.25 -4.67
C ALA A 641 42.58 -145.67 -4.50
N LYS A 642 42.96 -146.64 -5.33
CA LYS A 642 42.35 -147.98 -5.34
C LYS A 642 42.97 -148.94 -4.32
N ASP A 643 44.28 -148.81 -4.10
CA ASP A 643 45.09 -149.67 -3.24
C ASP A 643 45.49 -148.98 -1.90
N VAL A 644 44.69 -148.01 -1.45
CA VAL A 644 44.90 -147.22 -0.23
C VAL A 644 43.58 -146.99 0.51
N ASP A 645 43.63 -147.07 1.85
CA ASP A 645 42.45 -146.87 2.71
C ASP A 645 41.94 -145.42 2.64
N LYS A 646 40.62 -145.28 2.53
CA LYS A 646 39.89 -144.04 2.23
C LYS A 646 38.49 -143.97 2.85
N GLN A 647 38.17 -144.83 3.83
CA GLN A 647 36.86 -144.84 4.47
C GLN A 647 36.58 -143.49 5.19
N GLN A 648 37.54 -143.01 5.97
CA GLN A 648 37.43 -141.76 6.72
C GLN A 648 37.17 -140.55 5.81
N GLU A 649 37.86 -140.46 4.67
CA GLU A 649 37.67 -139.42 3.67
C GLU A 649 36.27 -139.47 3.02
N THR A 650 35.69 -140.67 2.86
CA THR A 650 34.34 -140.88 2.32
C THR A 650 33.25 -140.39 3.29
N ASP A 651 33.42 -140.65 4.60
CA ASP A 651 32.47 -140.18 5.62
C ASP A 651 32.52 -138.65 5.80
N ILE A 652 33.69 -138.03 5.61
CA ILE A 652 33.85 -136.58 5.58
C ILE A 652 33.09 -135.96 4.38
N PHE A 653 33.19 -136.56 3.19
CA PHE A 653 32.46 -136.10 2.00
C PHE A 653 30.94 -136.12 2.20
N ASN A 654 30.39 -137.21 2.73
CA ASN A 654 28.94 -137.35 2.90
C ASN A 654 28.36 -136.32 3.89
N ASN A 655 28.98 -136.17 5.05
CA ASN A 655 28.42 -135.39 6.16
C ASN A 655 28.66 -133.88 6.05
N THR A 656 29.73 -133.44 5.38
CA THR A 656 30.08 -132.01 5.28
C THR A 656 29.24 -131.33 4.19
N ASN A 657 28.23 -130.52 4.56
CA ASN A 657 27.36 -129.79 3.62
C ASN A 657 27.15 -128.33 4.06
N LEU A 658 26.84 -127.46 3.10
CA LEU A 658 26.54 -126.05 3.36
C LEU A 658 25.08 -125.84 3.76
N ALA A 659 24.83 -124.90 4.66
CA ALA A 659 23.52 -124.42 5.05
C ALA A 659 23.30 -122.99 4.52
N GLY A 660 22.04 -122.61 4.27
CA GLY A 660 21.69 -121.31 3.68
C GLY A 660 22.09 -120.09 4.53
N ASN A 661 22.43 -120.30 5.80
CA ASN A 661 22.83 -119.28 6.77
C ASN A 661 24.29 -119.39 7.23
N ASP A 662 25.11 -120.29 6.64
CA ASP A 662 26.55 -120.35 6.94
C ASP A 662 27.21 -118.99 6.68
N LEU A 663 28.17 -118.58 7.51
CA LEU A 663 29.03 -117.43 7.29
C LEU A 663 30.21 -117.81 6.38
N ILE A 664 30.93 -116.83 5.82
CA ILE A 664 32.13 -117.06 4.99
C ILE A 664 33.14 -117.94 5.75
N LYS A 665 33.33 -117.67 7.04
CA LYS A 665 34.18 -118.47 7.94
C LYS A 665 33.70 -119.92 8.13
N ASP A 666 32.39 -120.17 8.14
CA ASP A 666 31.84 -121.52 8.28
C ASP A 666 32.03 -122.31 6.98
N ILE A 667 31.83 -121.65 5.83
CA ILE A 667 32.11 -122.21 4.50
C ILE A 667 33.61 -122.53 4.38
N GLU A 668 34.50 -121.58 4.69
CA GLU A 668 35.95 -121.82 4.75
C GLU A 668 36.31 -123.01 5.63
N SER A 669 35.73 -123.12 6.83
CA SER A 669 36.02 -124.22 7.76
C SER A 669 35.59 -125.57 7.18
N LYS A 670 34.42 -125.63 6.52
CA LYS A 670 33.94 -126.83 5.81
C LYS A 670 34.82 -127.16 4.61
N THR A 671 35.25 -126.16 3.84
CA THR A 671 36.23 -126.31 2.74
C THR A 671 37.56 -126.83 3.27
N LYS A 672 38.03 -126.34 4.43
CA LYS A 672 39.27 -126.76 5.07
C LYS A 672 39.22 -128.23 5.47
N THR A 673 38.09 -128.71 5.99
CA THR A 673 37.85 -130.13 6.32
C THR A 673 37.90 -131.02 5.07
N ILE A 674 37.26 -130.61 3.97
CA ILE A 674 37.34 -131.29 2.68
C ILE A 674 38.77 -131.29 2.13
N GLU A 675 39.47 -130.15 2.19
CA GLU A 675 40.87 -130.02 1.77
C GLU A 675 41.82 -130.95 2.51
N ASP A 676 41.65 -131.13 3.82
CA ASP A 676 42.58 -131.96 4.60
C ASP A 676 42.28 -133.46 4.44
N ALA A 677 41.04 -133.83 4.07
CA ALA A 677 40.73 -135.14 3.51
C ALA A 677 41.40 -135.34 2.13
N ILE A 678 41.37 -134.34 1.24
CA ILE A 678 42.14 -134.37 -0.01
C ILE A 678 43.63 -134.54 0.30
N LYS A 679 44.23 -133.70 1.16
CA LYS A 679 45.67 -133.77 1.49
C LYS A 679 46.06 -135.09 2.16
N SER A 680 45.19 -135.69 2.98
CA SER A 680 45.37 -137.04 3.51
C SER A 680 45.48 -138.06 2.36
N LEU A 681 44.47 -138.12 1.49
CA LEU A 681 44.41 -139.09 0.39
C LEU A 681 45.49 -138.84 -0.68
N THR A 682 45.74 -137.58 -1.04
CA THR A 682 46.83 -137.13 -1.90
C THR A 682 48.20 -137.44 -1.29
N LYS A 683 48.40 -137.37 0.03
CA LYS A 683 49.67 -137.79 0.66
C LYS A 683 49.85 -139.31 0.62
N LYS A 684 48.79 -140.08 0.95
CA LYS A 684 48.75 -141.56 0.78
C LYS A 684 49.13 -141.98 -0.65
N ILE A 685 48.88 -141.14 -1.65
CA ILE A 685 49.29 -141.30 -3.06
C ILE A 685 50.73 -140.79 -3.31
N ASN A 686 51.08 -139.58 -2.84
CA ASN A 686 52.30 -138.84 -3.20
C ASN A 686 53.56 -139.15 -2.38
N ASP A 687 53.51 -139.98 -1.34
CA ASP A 687 54.70 -140.51 -0.65
C ASP A 687 55.51 -141.50 -1.55
N LYS A 688 55.57 -141.23 -2.87
CA LYS A 688 56.16 -142.03 -3.95
C LYS A 688 56.99 -141.25 -5.01
N LYS A 689 57.14 -139.90 -5.00
CA LYS A 689 58.00 -139.13 -5.98
C LYS A 689 58.42 -137.67 -5.59
N PRO A 690 59.52 -137.08 -6.13
CA PRO A 690 60.10 -135.77 -5.75
C PRO A 690 59.95 -134.60 -6.79
N LYS A 691 60.60 -133.42 -6.57
CA LYS A 691 60.34 -132.09 -7.23
C LYS A 691 61.61 -131.24 -7.57
N GLU A 692 61.47 -130.23 -8.45
CA GLU A 692 62.61 -129.39 -8.96
C GLU A 692 62.30 -127.90 -9.37
N ASN A 693 61.13 -127.32 -9.05
CA ASN A 693 60.55 -126.22 -9.86
C ASN A 693 60.35 -124.86 -9.13
N ILE A 694 61.38 -123.98 -9.03
CA ILE A 694 61.27 -122.62 -8.40
C ILE A 694 61.89 -121.45 -9.22
N GLU A 695 63.07 -121.60 -9.83
CA GLU A 695 63.83 -120.44 -10.37
C GLU A 695 63.12 -119.67 -11.51
N TYR A 696 62.29 -120.39 -12.27
CA TYR A 696 61.72 -119.94 -13.55
C TYR A 696 60.79 -118.72 -13.44
N ASP A 697 59.93 -118.68 -12.42
CA ASP A 697 58.91 -117.64 -12.25
C ASP A 697 59.53 -116.23 -12.15
N GLY A 698 60.78 -116.15 -11.71
CA GLY A 698 61.55 -114.93 -11.62
C GLY A 698 61.99 -114.34 -12.97
N LEU A 699 61.97 -115.10 -14.06
CA LEU A 699 62.32 -114.63 -15.42
C LEU A 699 61.11 -114.03 -16.15
N GLU A 700 59.94 -114.68 -16.04
CA GLU A 700 58.68 -114.21 -16.64
C GLU A 700 58.32 -112.78 -16.21
N GLN A 701 58.49 -112.46 -14.93
CA GLN A 701 58.21 -111.12 -14.39
C GLN A 701 58.97 -109.99 -15.09
N ILE A 702 60.22 -110.23 -15.52
CA ILE A 702 61.06 -109.22 -16.19
C ILE A 702 60.68 -109.09 -17.67
N ARG A 703 60.28 -110.19 -18.33
CA ARG A 703 59.76 -110.15 -19.71
C ARG A 703 58.52 -109.24 -19.79
N GLU A 704 57.61 -109.34 -18.83
CA GLU A 704 56.37 -108.57 -18.83
C GLU A 704 56.59 -107.06 -18.61
N GLN A 705 57.52 -106.69 -17.72
CA GLN A 705 57.87 -105.27 -17.49
C GLN A 705 58.41 -104.58 -18.76
N ILE A 706 59.09 -105.30 -19.64
CA ILE A 706 59.60 -104.76 -20.90
C ILE A 706 58.46 -104.49 -21.89
N LYS A 707 57.48 -105.41 -22.00
CA LYS A 707 56.28 -105.21 -22.85
C LYS A 707 55.51 -103.96 -22.43
N GLN A 708 55.28 -103.80 -21.12
CA GLN A 708 54.58 -102.65 -20.56
C GLN A 708 55.30 -101.32 -20.83
N PHE A 709 56.64 -101.30 -20.76
CA PHE A 709 57.41 -100.11 -21.12
C PHE A 709 57.33 -99.78 -22.63
N ILE A 710 57.35 -100.79 -23.50
CA ILE A 710 57.20 -100.60 -24.95
C ILE A 710 55.84 -99.96 -25.28
N GLU A 711 54.74 -100.39 -24.67
CA GLU A 711 53.44 -99.75 -24.88
C GLU A 711 53.39 -98.32 -24.30
N LYS A 712 53.98 -98.04 -23.11
CA LYS A 712 54.08 -96.66 -22.59
C LYS A 712 54.79 -95.72 -23.59
N VAL A 713 55.88 -96.18 -24.24
CA VAL A 713 56.58 -95.38 -25.25
C VAL A 713 55.73 -95.18 -26.51
N LYS A 714 54.98 -96.20 -26.96
CA LYS A 714 54.05 -96.06 -28.11
C LYS A 714 52.91 -95.08 -27.84
N GLU A 715 52.55 -94.86 -26.58
CA GLU A 715 51.47 -93.96 -26.19
C GLU A 715 51.88 -92.48 -26.00
N ASP A 716 53.17 -92.17 -25.98
CA ASP A 716 53.70 -90.82 -25.75
C ASP A 716 53.34 -89.79 -26.85
N GLU A 717 53.26 -88.50 -26.47
CA GLU A 717 52.98 -87.38 -27.37
C GLU A 717 54.06 -87.26 -28.44
N TYR A 718 55.34 -87.28 -28.06
CA TYR A 718 56.44 -87.06 -29.00
C TYR A 718 56.67 -88.27 -29.90
N TYR A 719 56.52 -89.51 -29.39
CA TYR A 719 56.49 -90.69 -30.25
C TYR A 719 55.37 -90.60 -31.31
N LYS A 720 54.11 -90.37 -30.89
CA LYS A 720 52.96 -90.27 -31.81
C LYS A 720 53.13 -89.18 -32.87
N LYS A 721 53.77 -88.06 -32.51
CA LYS A 721 53.96 -86.84 -33.31
C LYS A 721 55.17 -86.89 -34.25
N TYR A 722 56.23 -87.63 -33.91
CA TYR A 722 57.51 -87.59 -34.64
C TYR A 722 57.99 -88.93 -35.24
N LYS A 723 57.40 -90.09 -34.87
CA LYS A 723 57.82 -91.44 -35.36
C LYS A 723 57.95 -91.64 -36.88
N ASN A 724 57.33 -90.78 -37.70
CA ASN A 724 57.42 -90.85 -39.17
C ASN A 724 58.49 -89.89 -39.75
N GLN A 725 59.30 -89.23 -38.93
CA GLN A 725 60.33 -88.29 -39.37
C GLN A 725 61.72 -88.96 -39.40
N LEU A 726 62.18 -89.31 -40.61
CA LEU A 726 63.39 -90.06 -40.99
C LEU A 726 64.75 -89.65 -40.35
N TYR A 727 64.80 -88.61 -39.51
CA TYR A 727 66.03 -88.06 -38.94
C TYR A 727 66.11 -88.19 -37.40
N TYR A 728 65.02 -88.58 -36.71
CA TYR A 728 64.94 -88.58 -35.23
C TYR A 728 64.22 -89.81 -34.66
N ASP A 729 64.51 -91.00 -35.21
CA ASP A 729 63.79 -92.25 -34.92
C ASP A 729 64.23 -92.95 -33.60
N TRP A 730 64.58 -92.17 -32.57
CA TRP A 730 65.23 -92.69 -31.35
C TRP A 730 64.33 -93.63 -30.55
N ASP A 731 63.08 -93.24 -30.32
CA ASP A 731 62.11 -94.04 -29.57
C ASP A 731 61.75 -95.36 -30.28
N SER A 732 61.68 -95.36 -31.62
CA SER A 732 61.51 -96.59 -32.39
C SER A 732 62.73 -97.50 -32.25
N ASN A 733 63.95 -96.96 -32.29
CA ASN A 733 65.17 -97.74 -32.06
C ASN A 733 65.23 -98.34 -30.65
N ILE A 734 64.71 -97.65 -29.63
CA ILE A 734 64.56 -98.18 -28.27
C ILE A 734 63.57 -99.36 -28.24
N ILE A 735 62.39 -99.19 -28.86
CA ILE A 735 61.38 -100.25 -28.99
C ILE A 735 61.95 -101.46 -29.75
N ASP A 736 62.65 -101.24 -30.86
CA ASP A 736 63.22 -102.30 -31.69
C ASP A 736 64.33 -103.07 -30.95
N HIS A 737 65.17 -102.37 -30.19
CA HIS A 737 66.20 -103.01 -29.37
C HIS A 737 65.60 -103.92 -28.30
N LEU A 738 64.62 -103.43 -27.53
CA LEU A 738 63.96 -104.22 -26.48
C LEU A 738 63.20 -105.43 -27.04
N ASN A 739 62.51 -105.29 -28.18
CA ASN A 739 61.86 -106.42 -28.85
C ASN A 739 62.86 -107.49 -29.31
N ARG A 740 64.04 -107.08 -29.82
CA ARG A 740 65.12 -108.02 -30.19
C ARG A 740 65.67 -108.76 -28.97
N GLN A 741 65.82 -108.10 -27.82
CA GLN A 741 66.32 -108.75 -26.59
C GLN A 741 65.29 -109.73 -25.99
N LEU A 742 64.00 -109.36 -25.95
CA LEU A 742 62.93 -110.29 -25.56
C LEU A 742 62.94 -111.56 -26.42
N LYS A 743 63.12 -111.40 -27.74
CA LYS A 743 63.20 -112.51 -28.69
C LYS A 743 64.48 -113.34 -28.54
N PHE A 744 65.62 -112.71 -28.24
CA PHE A 744 66.89 -113.41 -28.02
C PHE A 744 66.82 -114.39 -26.84
N PHE A 745 66.08 -114.03 -25.78
CA PHE A 745 65.86 -114.86 -24.59
C PHE A 745 64.54 -115.65 -24.59
N GLU A 746 63.84 -115.74 -25.73
CA GLU A 746 62.54 -116.43 -25.85
C GLU A 746 62.62 -117.92 -25.48
N ASN A 747 63.69 -118.61 -25.89
CA ASN A 747 63.89 -120.05 -25.69
C ASN A 747 64.34 -120.47 -24.27
N VAL A 748 64.46 -119.54 -23.32
CA VAL A 748 64.78 -119.87 -21.92
C VAL A 748 63.48 -120.23 -21.18
N THR A 749 63.36 -121.47 -20.74
CA THR A 749 62.11 -122.08 -20.22
C THR A 749 62.30 -122.64 -18.81
N SER A 750 61.25 -123.20 -18.20
CA SER A 750 61.35 -123.90 -16.91
C SER A 750 62.22 -125.16 -16.94
N ALA A 751 62.52 -125.68 -18.13
CA ALA A 751 63.44 -126.81 -18.35
C ALA A 751 64.86 -126.35 -18.76
N SER A 752 65.14 -125.04 -18.77
CA SER A 752 66.49 -124.51 -18.96
C SER A 752 67.31 -124.60 -17.67
N ASP A 753 68.63 -124.63 -17.79
CA ASP A 753 69.53 -124.65 -16.63
C ASP A 753 69.34 -123.40 -15.75
N ILE A 754 69.46 -123.57 -14.43
CA ILE A 754 69.33 -122.51 -13.42
C ILE A 754 70.22 -121.28 -13.73
N GLN A 755 71.42 -121.50 -14.29
CA GLN A 755 72.31 -120.44 -14.74
C GLN A 755 71.80 -119.71 -15.98
N GLN A 756 71.12 -120.40 -16.90
CA GLN A 756 70.53 -119.79 -18.10
C GLN A 756 69.32 -118.91 -17.72
N ILE A 757 68.46 -119.40 -16.82
CA ILE A 757 67.29 -118.66 -16.30
C ILE A 757 67.77 -117.37 -15.59
N SER A 758 68.76 -117.49 -14.70
CA SER A 758 69.31 -116.35 -13.95
C SER A 758 70.03 -115.33 -14.85
N GLY A 759 70.86 -115.80 -15.80
CA GLY A 759 71.58 -114.92 -16.73
C GLY A 759 70.66 -114.12 -17.65
N ALA A 760 69.62 -114.75 -18.22
CA ALA A 760 68.63 -114.08 -19.06
C ALA A 760 67.88 -112.97 -18.29
N LYS A 761 67.51 -113.24 -17.04
CA LYS A 761 66.85 -112.27 -16.15
C LYS A 761 67.73 -111.04 -15.90
N GLN A 762 69.02 -111.25 -15.62
CA GLN A 762 69.96 -110.15 -15.37
C GLN A 762 70.16 -109.26 -16.61
N GLN A 763 70.31 -109.86 -17.79
CA GLN A 763 70.59 -109.10 -19.01
C GLN A 763 69.38 -108.26 -19.47
N LEU A 764 68.18 -108.84 -19.48
CA LEU A 764 66.93 -108.12 -19.79
C LEU A 764 66.67 -106.94 -18.83
N THR A 765 67.06 -107.07 -17.55
CA THR A 765 66.94 -105.99 -16.55
C THR A 765 67.84 -104.79 -16.89
N ASN A 766 69.04 -105.02 -17.43
CA ASN A 766 69.97 -103.96 -17.80
C ASN A 766 69.48 -103.17 -19.03
N ASP A 767 69.00 -103.87 -20.06
CA ASP A 767 68.52 -103.24 -21.29
C ASP A 767 67.29 -102.34 -21.05
N LEU A 768 66.37 -102.77 -20.18
CA LEU A 768 65.21 -101.96 -19.76
C LEU A 768 65.63 -100.66 -19.04
N ASN A 769 66.66 -100.71 -18.20
CA ASN A 769 67.14 -99.53 -17.48
C ASN A 769 67.87 -98.55 -18.40
N LYS A 770 68.60 -99.05 -19.41
CA LYS A 770 69.18 -98.20 -20.45
C LYS A 770 68.09 -97.51 -21.28
N ALA A 771 67.11 -98.27 -21.76
CA ALA A 771 66.00 -97.76 -22.58
C ALA A 771 65.25 -96.57 -21.95
N LYS A 772 65.01 -96.62 -20.62
CA LYS A 772 64.41 -95.51 -19.86
C LYS A 772 65.24 -94.22 -19.91
N LYS A 773 66.57 -94.32 -19.81
CA LYS A 773 67.48 -93.17 -19.86
C LYS A 773 67.56 -92.56 -21.27
N ASP A 774 67.56 -93.41 -22.28
CA ASP A 774 67.63 -93.00 -23.68
C ASP A 774 66.32 -92.29 -24.10
N LYS A 775 65.15 -92.79 -23.66
CA LYS A 775 63.83 -92.13 -23.85
C LYS A 775 63.77 -90.74 -23.21
N PHE A 776 64.13 -90.61 -21.92
CA PHE A 776 64.15 -89.32 -21.23
C PHE A 776 65.06 -88.29 -21.93
N SER A 777 66.18 -88.75 -22.51
CA SER A 777 67.09 -87.90 -23.30
C SER A 777 66.45 -87.44 -24.62
N CYS A 778 65.65 -88.30 -25.28
CA CYS A 778 64.88 -87.94 -26.47
C CYS A 778 63.79 -86.90 -26.16
N ASP A 779 63.13 -87.00 -25.01
CA ASP A 779 62.05 -86.08 -24.63
C ASP A 779 62.54 -84.65 -24.34
N ILE A 780 63.70 -84.51 -23.69
CA ILE A 780 64.38 -83.20 -23.56
C ILE A 780 64.71 -82.64 -24.94
N TYR A 781 65.26 -83.47 -25.84
CA TYR A 781 65.64 -83.04 -27.18
C TYR A 781 64.42 -82.57 -28.00
N CYS A 782 63.32 -83.32 -28.01
CA CYS A 782 62.09 -82.97 -28.73
C CYS A 782 61.46 -81.69 -28.17
N PHE A 783 61.34 -81.54 -26.85
CA PHE A 783 60.82 -80.32 -26.23
C PHE A 783 61.65 -79.10 -26.63
N VAL A 784 62.97 -79.13 -26.40
CA VAL A 784 63.87 -78.00 -26.61
C VAL A 784 64.01 -77.65 -28.10
N ASN A 785 64.24 -78.64 -28.97
CA ASN A 785 64.66 -78.41 -30.36
C ASN A 785 63.54 -78.55 -31.39
N LYS A 786 62.34 -79.03 -31.03
CA LYS A 786 61.16 -79.05 -31.90
C LYS A 786 60.05 -78.13 -31.42
N GLU A 787 59.75 -78.10 -30.13
CA GLU A 787 58.61 -77.34 -29.60
C GLU A 787 59.00 -75.89 -29.28
N VAL A 788 59.96 -75.68 -28.37
CA VAL A 788 60.43 -74.34 -27.97
C VAL A 788 61.08 -73.62 -29.16
N THR A 789 62.00 -74.29 -29.86
CA THR A 789 62.77 -73.68 -30.95
C THR A 789 61.89 -73.24 -32.13
N LYS A 790 60.81 -73.97 -32.46
CA LYS A 790 59.88 -73.54 -33.51
C LYS A 790 59.17 -72.24 -33.10
N PHE A 791 58.59 -72.23 -31.90
CA PHE A 791 57.86 -71.07 -31.40
C PHE A 791 58.72 -69.79 -31.36
N THR A 792 59.99 -69.91 -30.92
CA THR A 792 60.93 -68.78 -30.96
C THR A 792 61.30 -68.33 -32.37
N GLY A 793 61.18 -69.19 -33.39
CA GLY A 793 61.40 -68.82 -34.80
C GLY A 793 60.18 -68.14 -35.42
N ASP A 794 58.99 -68.65 -35.12
CA ASP A 794 57.71 -68.08 -35.56
C ASP A 794 57.58 -66.63 -35.02
N MET A 795 57.57 -66.44 -33.70
CA MET A 795 57.42 -65.12 -33.05
C MET A 795 58.50 -64.11 -33.43
N ARG A 796 59.74 -64.56 -33.66
CA ARG A 796 60.84 -63.68 -34.08
C ARG A 796 60.64 -63.14 -35.50
N THR A 797 59.92 -63.87 -36.34
CA THR A 797 59.49 -63.41 -37.68
C THR A 797 58.41 -62.35 -37.52
N ASP A 798 57.36 -62.66 -36.77
CA ASP A 798 56.21 -61.78 -36.52
C ASP A 798 56.65 -60.44 -35.88
N SER A 799 57.57 -60.51 -34.91
CA SER A 799 58.12 -59.36 -34.19
C SER A 799 58.87 -58.36 -35.08
N SER A 800 59.26 -58.73 -36.31
CA SER A 800 59.96 -57.82 -37.24
C SER A 800 59.06 -56.78 -37.92
N SER A 801 57.73 -56.94 -37.79
CA SER A 801 56.74 -56.13 -38.51
C SER A 801 56.69 -54.66 -38.08
N CYS A 802 56.75 -54.38 -36.78
CA CYS A 802 56.76 -53.02 -36.22
C CYS A 802 57.71 -52.89 -35.01
N LEU A 803 58.00 -51.65 -34.59
CA LEU A 803 58.92 -51.42 -33.48
C LEU A 803 58.40 -51.95 -32.14
N ASP A 804 57.07 -51.98 -31.95
CA ASP A 804 56.46 -52.35 -30.67
C ASP A 804 56.30 -53.86 -30.52
N SER A 805 56.01 -54.59 -31.60
CA SER A 805 56.07 -56.06 -31.64
C SER A 805 57.49 -56.57 -31.35
N LYS A 806 58.51 -55.87 -31.87
CA LYS A 806 59.92 -56.16 -31.62
C LYS A 806 60.28 -56.04 -30.15
N LYS A 807 59.94 -54.90 -29.51
CA LYS A 807 60.19 -54.69 -28.07
C LYS A 807 59.48 -55.72 -27.19
N TYR A 808 58.25 -56.10 -27.55
CA TYR A 808 57.50 -57.12 -26.81
C TYR A 808 58.18 -58.50 -26.89
N TRP A 809 58.63 -58.91 -28.08
CA TRP A 809 59.36 -60.15 -28.24
C TRP A 809 60.71 -60.17 -27.50
N GLU A 810 61.45 -59.06 -27.52
CA GLU A 810 62.78 -58.98 -26.88
C GLU A 810 62.74 -59.22 -25.36
N GLU A 811 61.62 -58.99 -24.67
CA GLU A 811 61.44 -59.38 -23.27
C GLU A 811 60.99 -60.85 -23.14
N ALA A 812 59.99 -61.26 -23.93
CA ALA A 812 59.44 -62.61 -23.93
C ALA A 812 60.48 -63.71 -24.28
N GLU A 813 61.38 -63.43 -25.23
CA GLU A 813 62.45 -64.36 -25.66
C GLU A 813 63.39 -64.73 -24.49
N LYS A 814 63.55 -63.85 -23.48
CA LYS A 814 64.41 -64.09 -22.30
C LYS A 814 63.85 -65.19 -21.39
N GLU A 815 62.56 -65.13 -21.06
CA GLU A 815 61.92 -66.11 -20.17
C GLU A 815 61.85 -67.50 -20.83
N ILE A 816 61.49 -67.54 -22.11
CA ILE A 816 61.49 -68.76 -22.92
C ILE A 816 62.92 -69.34 -23.00
N SER A 817 63.92 -68.50 -23.25
CA SER A 817 65.33 -68.93 -23.29
C SER A 817 65.80 -69.51 -21.96
N LYS A 818 65.35 -68.97 -20.83
CA LYS A 818 65.66 -69.53 -19.50
C LYS A 818 65.10 -70.94 -19.34
N ILE A 819 63.81 -71.15 -19.64
CA ILE A 819 63.20 -72.49 -19.60
C ILE A 819 63.93 -73.46 -20.53
N ARG A 820 64.31 -72.99 -21.73
CA ARG A 820 65.10 -73.78 -22.70
C ARG A 820 66.43 -74.27 -22.11
N TRP A 821 67.19 -73.39 -21.46
CA TRP A 821 68.49 -73.74 -20.87
C TRP A 821 68.37 -74.59 -19.61
N ASP A 822 67.37 -74.34 -18.76
CA ASP A 822 67.16 -75.12 -17.55
C ASP A 822 66.62 -76.54 -17.86
N ALA A 823 65.85 -76.71 -18.94
CA ALA A 823 65.47 -78.02 -19.47
C ALA A 823 66.66 -78.82 -20.03
N LEU A 824 67.61 -78.16 -20.73
CA LEU A 824 68.84 -78.82 -21.18
C LEU A 824 69.69 -79.33 -20.00
N LYS A 825 69.81 -78.56 -18.91
CA LYS A 825 70.55 -78.96 -17.70
C LYS A 825 69.97 -80.20 -17.00
N LEU A 826 68.70 -80.55 -17.20
CA LEU A 826 68.15 -81.79 -16.64
C LEU A 826 68.81 -83.05 -17.23
N GLN A 827 69.29 -83.00 -18.47
CA GLN A 827 69.88 -84.16 -19.15
C GLN A 827 71.14 -84.67 -18.43
N GLU A 828 71.87 -83.77 -17.77
CA GLU A 828 73.07 -84.08 -16.99
C GLU A 828 72.76 -84.62 -15.58
N GLN A 829 71.52 -84.44 -15.09
CA GLN A 829 71.11 -84.73 -13.71
C GLN A 829 70.36 -86.07 -13.55
N GLY A 830 70.33 -86.90 -14.59
CA GLY A 830 69.61 -88.18 -14.57
C GLY A 830 68.10 -88.06 -14.81
N ILE A 831 67.40 -89.19 -14.78
CA ILE A 831 65.96 -89.27 -15.12
C ILE A 831 65.13 -88.54 -14.07
N GLN A 832 64.42 -87.49 -14.48
CA GLN A 832 63.57 -86.65 -13.62
C GLN A 832 62.30 -86.24 -14.41
N GLU A 833 61.47 -87.23 -14.78
CA GLU A 833 60.26 -87.07 -15.62
C GLU A 833 59.38 -85.89 -15.17
N ASP A 834 59.07 -85.78 -13.86
CA ASP A 834 58.20 -84.72 -13.30
C ASP A 834 58.72 -83.29 -13.55
N LYS A 835 60.04 -83.08 -13.55
CA LYS A 835 60.63 -81.75 -13.80
C LYS A 835 60.60 -81.37 -15.27
N LEU A 836 60.73 -82.36 -16.16
CA LEU A 836 60.61 -82.13 -17.60
C LEU A 836 59.16 -81.81 -17.98
N GLU A 837 58.18 -82.54 -17.43
CA GLU A 837 56.76 -82.21 -17.61
C GLU A 837 56.41 -80.84 -17.03
N LYS A 838 57.00 -80.45 -15.89
CA LYS A 838 56.85 -79.08 -15.40
C LYS A 838 57.39 -78.05 -16.40
N PHE A 839 58.59 -78.21 -16.96
CA PHE A 839 59.10 -77.24 -17.94
C PHE A 839 58.28 -77.20 -19.24
N LYS A 840 57.72 -78.34 -19.69
CA LYS A 840 56.73 -78.37 -20.78
C LYS A 840 55.48 -77.54 -20.42
N SER A 841 54.97 -77.69 -19.20
CA SER A 841 53.81 -76.94 -18.69
C SER A 841 54.09 -75.44 -18.58
N ASP A 842 55.17 -75.05 -17.90
CA ASP A 842 55.58 -73.64 -17.72
C ASP A 842 55.77 -72.93 -19.08
N PHE A 843 56.40 -73.62 -20.06
CA PHE A 843 56.52 -73.10 -21.43
C PHE A 843 55.16 -72.95 -22.14
N ARG A 844 54.31 -73.98 -22.08
CA ARG A 844 52.98 -73.96 -22.72
C ARG A 844 52.07 -72.89 -22.10
N ALA A 845 52.25 -72.58 -20.81
CA ALA A 845 51.54 -71.51 -20.11
C ALA A 845 51.99 -70.10 -20.54
N LEU A 846 53.29 -69.87 -20.76
CA LEU A 846 53.79 -68.59 -21.30
C LEU A 846 53.46 -68.42 -22.80
N LYS A 847 53.52 -69.51 -23.57
CA LYS A 847 53.38 -69.49 -25.03
C LYS A 847 52.15 -68.72 -25.51
N LYS A 848 50.96 -69.13 -25.07
CA LYS A 848 49.71 -68.59 -25.62
C LYS A 848 49.50 -67.10 -25.30
N PRO A 849 49.69 -66.60 -24.07
CA PRO A 849 49.64 -65.16 -23.80
C PRO A 849 50.58 -64.32 -24.67
N ILE A 850 51.75 -64.86 -25.04
CA ILE A 850 52.69 -64.20 -25.95
C ILE A 850 52.17 -64.21 -27.38
N GLU A 851 51.61 -65.33 -27.87
CA GLU A 851 50.92 -65.40 -29.18
C GLU A 851 49.76 -64.41 -29.27
N ASP A 852 48.83 -64.45 -28.30
CA ASP A 852 47.63 -63.62 -28.27
C ASP A 852 48.01 -62.12 -28.24
N LYS A 853 49.01 -61.72 -27.44
CA LYS A 853 49.44 -60.31 -27.33
C LYS A 853 50.30 -59.85 -28.51
N MET A 854 51.07 -60.74 -29.14
CA MET A 854 51.77 -60.43 -30.39
C MET A 854 50.77 -60.10 -31.50
N ASN A 855 49.73 -60.92 -31.65
CA ASN A 855 48.67 -60.71 -32.63
C ASN A 855 47.93 -59.38 -32.39
N GLU A 856 47.58 -59.05 -31.14
CA GLU A 856 46.94 -57.77 -30.79
C GLU A 856 47.74 -56.54 -31.26
N ILE A 857 49.07 -56.57 -31.07
CA ILE A 857 49.98 -55.49 -31.50
C ILE A 857 50.06 -55.41 -33.04
N LEU A 858 50.05 -56.56 -33.72
CA LEU A 858 50.11 -56.63 -35.19
C LEU A 858 48.80 -56.20 -35.85
N ASP A 859 47.64 -56.53 -35.26
CA ASP A 859 46.33 -56.10 -35.73
C ASP A 859 46.14 -54.58 -35.55
N GLU A 860 46.47 -53.99 -34.38
CA GLU A 860 46.43 -52.53 -34.20
C GLU A 860 47.41 -51.84 -35.16
N PHE A 861 48.61 -52.39 -35.35
CA PHE A 861 49.56 -51.89 -36.33
C PHE A 861 48.99 -51.91 -37.76
N ALA A 862 48.41 -53.03 -38.20
CA ALA A 862 47.87 -53.19 -39.56
C ALA A 862 46.69 -52.23 -39.84
N ASP A 863 45.84 -51.96 -38.85
CA ASP A 863 44.76 -50.98 -38.93
C ASP A 863 45.30 -49.53 -39.07
N PHE A 864 46.21 -49.08 -38.20
CA PHE A 864 46.79 -47.74 -38.32
C PHE A 864 47.70 -47.57 -39.55
N TRP A 865 48.38 -48.63 -39.98
CA TRP A 865 49.13 -48.67 -41.24
C TRP A 865 48.22 -48.47 -42.45
N THR A 866 47.08 -49.18 -42.47
CA THR A 866 46.06 -49.05 -43.52
C THR A 866 45.44 -47.66 -43.51
N LYS A 867 45.15 -47.08 -42.33
CA LYS A 867 44.67 -45.70 -42.18
C LYS A 867 45.68 -44.69 -42.71
N LEU A 868 46.96 -44.77 -42.32
CA LEU A 868 48.00 -43.88 -42.82
C LEU A 868 48.19 -44.00 -44.34
N SER A 869 48.14 -45.21 -44.89
CA SER A 869 48.22 -45.45 -46.34
C SER A 869 47.03 -44.86 -47.10
N ASN A 870 45.80 -45.00 -46.57
CA ASN A 870 44.58 -44.43 -47.15
C ASN A 870 44.57 -42.89 -47.05
N THR A 871 44.89 -42.34 -45.89
CA THR A 871 44.96 -40.89 -45.66
C THR A 871 46.07 -40.23 -46.49
N LYS A 872 47.24 -40.88 -46.63
CA LYS A 872 48.27 -40.50 -47.60
C LYS A 872 47.73 -40.50 -49.03
N SER A 873 47.05 -41.56 -49.45
CA SER A 873 46.55 -41.70 -50.83
C SER A 873 45.47 -40.67 -51.16
N GLY A 874 44.48 -40.48 -50.27
CA GLY A 874 43.42 -39.48 -50.42
C GLY A 874 43.94 -38.03 -50.38
N THR A 875 44.91 -37.75 -49.52
CA THR A 875 45.58 -36.43 -49.47
C THR A 875 46.42 -36.19 -50.73
N SER A 876 47.14 -37.19 -51.23
CA SER A 876 47.90 -37.10 -52.48
C SER A 876 46.99 -36.76 -53.66
N TYR A 877 45.84 -37.44 -53.77
CA TYR A 877 44.81 -37.14 -54.78
C TYR A 877 44.23 -35.72 -54.62
N PHE A 878 44.00 -35.25 -53.39
CA PHE A 878 43.55 -33.88 -53.13
C PHE A 878 44.59 -32.83 -53.56
N ILE A 879 45.87 -33.03 -53.24
CA ILE A 879 46.98 -32.16 -53.67
C ILE A 879 47.01 -32.11 -55.21
N GLU A 880 47.01 -33.27 -55.87
CA GLU A 880 47.10 -33.38 -57.32
C GLU A 880 45.91 -32.76 -58.07
N LYS A 881 44.68 -32.97 -57.57
CA LYS A 881 43.46 -32.46 -58.21
C LYS A 881 43.26 -30.96 -57.97
N ASN A 882 43.53 -30.47 -56.76
CA ASN A 882 43.06 -29.16 -56.33
C ASN A 882 44.17 -28.11 -56.19
N LEU A 883 45.38 -28.49 -55.79
CA LEU A 883 46.46 -27.55 -55.44
C LEU A 883 47.60 -27.49 -56.48
N LYS A 884 47.94 -28.65 -57.07
CA LYS A 884 49.08 -28.82 -57.99
C LYS A 884 48.97 -27.88 -59.18
N GLY A 885 50.05 -27.14 -59.45
CA GLY A 885 50.14 -26.18 -60.55
C GLY A 885 49.48 -24.81 -60.34
N LYS A 886 48.80 -24.58 -59.20
CA LYS A 886 48.12 -23.29 -58.91
C LYS A 886 48.93 -22.46 -57.90
N ALA A 887 49.44 -21.31 -58.33
CA ALA A 887 50.33 -20.48 -57.51
C ALA A 887 49.68 -20.00 -56.19
N GLU A 888 48.38 -19.71 -56.23
CA GLU A 888 47.54 -19.30 -55.10
C GLU A 888 47.45 -20.32 -53.95
N TYR A 889 47.72 -21.60 -54.21
CA TYR A 889 47.67 -22.68 -53.20
C TYR A 889 49.04 -23.29 -52.89
N LYS A 890 50.14 -22.63 -53.29
CA LYS A 890 51.49 -23.15 -53.14
C LYS A 890 51.83 -23.52 -51.69
N GLU A 891 51.44 -22.70 -50.72
CA GLU A 891 51.69 -22.95 -49.30
C GLU A 891 51.11 -24.30 -48.83
N GLY A 892 49.84 -24.57 -49.12
CA GLY A 892 49.20 -25.84 -48.79
C GLY A 892 49.69 -27.02 -49.64
N TYR A 893 50.10 -26.78 -50.89
CA TYR A 893 50.76 -27.79 -51.71
C TYR A 893 52.08 -28.24 -51.07
N ASP A 894 52.97 -27.30 -50.75
CA ASP A 894 54.30 -27.59 -50.18
C ASP A 894 54.18 -28.24 -48.80
N ALA A 895 53.29 -27.72 -47.94
CA ALA A 895 53.07 -28.25 -46.59
C ALA A 895 52.48 -29.67 -46.57
N LEU A 896 51.42 -29.93 -47.36
CA LEU A 896 50.83 -31.26 -47.42
C LEU A 896 51.75 -32.26 -48.13
N ASN A 897 52.41 -31.86 -49.23
CA ASN A 897 53.33 -32.75 -49.94
C ASN A 897 54.52 -33.18 -49.06
N LYS A 898 55.02 -32.31 -48.16
CA LYS A 898 56.05 -32.68 -47.17
C LYS A 898 55.56 -33.80 -46.24
N LEU A 899 54.40 -33.65 -45.61
CA LEU A 899 53.82 -34.67 -44.73
C LEU A 899 53.54 -35.99 -45.47
N ILE A 900 53.25 -35.93 -46.77
CA ILE A 900 53.04 -37.10 -47.63
C ILE A 900 54.33 -37.86 -47.93
N GLN A 901 55.47 -37.19 -48.05
CA GLN A 901 56.77 -37.88 -48.12
C GLN A 901 57.16 -38.48 -46.76
N GLU A 902 56.94 -37.77 -45.64
CA GLU A 902 57.18 -38.32 -44.30
C GLU A 902 56.33 -39.58 -44.03
N ALA A 903 55.05 -39.56 -44.39
CA ALA A 903 54.19 -40.74 -44.33
C ALA A 903 54.63 -41.85 -45.31
N LYS A 904 55.26 -41.52 -46.44
CA LYS A 904 55.86 -42.52 -47.32
C LYS A 904 57.10 -43.15 -46.69
N GLU A 905 58.00 -42.38 -46.09
CA GLU A 905 59.20 -42.89 -45.44
C GLU A 905 58.85 -43.85 -44.28
N ILE A 906 57.82 -43.52 -43.49
CA ILE A 906 57.26 -44.39 -42.44
C ILE A 906 56.67 -45.68 -43.06
N LEU A 907 55.84 -45.55 -44.09
CA LEU A 907 55.22 -46.70 -44.79
C LEU A 907 56.21 -47.57 -45.58
N ASP A 908 57.39 -47.05 -45.90
CA ASP A 908 58.47 -47.81 -46.54
C ASP A 908 59.42 -48.47 -45.50
N ASN A 909 59.23 -48.24 -44.18
CA ASN A 909 60.12 -48.68 -43.08
C ASN A 909 59.39 -49.25 -41.83
N SER A 910 58.39 -50.11 -42.01
CA SER A 910 57.49 -50.65 -40.96
C SER A 910 58.16 -50.97 -39.61
N GLY A 911 59.20 -51.83 -39.62
CA GLY A 911 59.90 -52.33 -38.44
C GLY A 911 60.72 -51.30 -37.65
N LYS A 912 60.74 -50.03 -38.07
CA LYS A 912 61.42 -48.93 -37.36
C LYS A 912 60.48 -48.00 -36.59
N HIS A 913 59.16 -48.06 -36.86
CA HIS A 913 58.20 -47.10 -36.32
C HIS A 913 57.23 -47.73 -35.32
N SER A 914 56.83 -46.94 -34.33
CA SER A 914 55.78 -47.32 -33.38
C SER A 914 54.37 -47.11 -33.95
N ILE A 915 53.40 -47.82 -33.39
CA ILE A 915 51.97 -47.62 -33.71
C ILE A 915 51.56 -46.17 -33.41
N SER A 916 52.10 -45.60 -32.34
CA SER A 916 51.88 -44.20 -31.94
C SER A 916 52.42 -43.20 -32.97
N GLU A 917 53.61 -43.40 -33.53
CA GLU A 917 54.16 -42.54 -34.58
C GLU A 917 53.28 -42.54 -35.84
N ILE A 918 52.83 -43.71 -36.29
CA ILE A 918 51.95 -43.88 -37.45
C ILE A 918 50.62 -43.15 -37.22
N LYS A 919 49.99 -43.39 -36.06
CA LYS A 919 48.72 -42.79 -35.63
C LYS A 919 48.80 -41.26 -35.51
N ASN A 920 49.90 -40.73 -34.97
CA ASN A 920 50.13 -39.30 -34.85
C ASN A 920 50.37 -38.64 -36.23
N LYS A 921 51.13 -39.27 -37.14
CA LYS A 921 51.34 -38.76 -38.50
C LYS A 921 50.06 -38.79 -39.33
N GLU A 922 49.23 -39.82 -39.15
CA GLU A 922 47.91 -39.94 -39.79
C GLU A 922 46.99 -38.77 -39.39
N ALA A 923 46.87 -38.51 -38.08
CA ALA A 923 46.10 -37.40 -37.55
C ALA A 923 46.65 -36.02 -37.96
N GLU A 924 47.98 -35.84 -38.01
CA GLU A 924 48.62 -34.60 -38.48
C GLU A 924 48.27 -34.29 -39.94
N ILE A 925 48.27 -35.31 -40.81
CA ILE A 925 47.87 -35.18 -42.22
C ILE A 925 46.38 -34.82 -42.33
N GLN A 926 45.50 -35.51 -41.59
CA GLN A 926 44.07 -35.15 -41.59
C GLN A 926 43.85 -33.71 -41.12
N ALA A 927 44.50 -33.29 -40.04
CA ALA A 927 44.37 -31.96 -39.47
C ALA A 927 44.83 -30.86 -40.46
N LYS A 928 46.01 -31.01 -41.07
CA LYS A 928 46.47 -30.04 -42.09
C LYS A 928 45.67 -30.10 -43.38
N LEU A 929 45.17 -31.27 -43.81
CA LEU A 929 44.27 -31.36 -44.96
C LEU A 929 42.98 -30.57 -44.71
N LEU A 930 42.39 -30.69 -43.53
CA LEU A 930 41.21 -29.92 -43.14
C LEU A 930 41.50 -28.42 -43.01
N GLU A 931 42.65 -28.04 -42.43
CA GLU A 931 43.08 -26.65 -42.34
C GLU A 931 43.19 -25.99 -43.72
N TYR A 932 43.85 -26.63 -44.69
CA TYR A 932 43.99 -26.08 -46.03
C TYR A 932 42.69 -26.13 -46.84
N LYS A 933 41.82 -27.14 -46.63
CA LYS A 933 40.46 -27.13 -47.20
C LYS A 933 39.65 -25.94 -46.67
N ASN A 934 39.70 -25.66 -45.36
CA ASN A 934 39.07 -24.48 -44.76
C ASN A 934 39.65 -23.18 -45.34
N LYS A 935 40.99 -23.03 -45.29
CA LYS A 935 41.73 -21.83 -45.72
C LYS A 935 41.52 -21.46 -47.19
N TYR A 936 41.25 -22.46 -48.05
CA TYR A 936 40.98 -22.26 -49.48
C TYR A 936 39.50 -22.47 -49.88
N ASN A 937 38.57 -22.58 -48.91
CA ASN A 937 37.14 -22.84 -49.12
C ASN A 937 36.81 -24.12 -49.94
N MET A 938 37.68 -25.13 -49.91
CA MET A 938 37.55 -26.41 -50.63
C MET A 938 36.81 -27.48 -49.80
N ASN A 939 35.73 -27.08 -49.12
CA ASN A 939 34.89 -27.95 -48.28
C ASN A 939 33.63 -28.47 -49.00
N LYS A 940 33.57 -28.37 -50.33
CA LYS A 940 32.51 -28.91 -51.20
C LYS A 940 33.10 -29.96 -52.15
#